data_AF-F6QEI2-F1
#
_entry.id   AF-F6QEI2-F1
#
_cell.length_a   1.000
_cell.length_b   1.000
_cell.length_c   1.000
_cell.angle_alpha   90.00
_cell.angle_beta   90.00
_cell.angle_gamma   90.00
#
_symmetry.space_group_name_H-M   'P 1'
#
loop_
_entity.id
_entity.type
_entity.pdbx_description
1 polymer ?
#
loop_
_entity_poly.entity_id
_entity_poly.type
_entity_poly.pdbx_seq_one_letter_code
_entity_poly.pdbx_strand_id
1 'polypeptide(L)'
;MEGSPTWEPEAWGSSGGWLAPREARAAPYPPAPGPSLSSVLNELPSAATLRYRGPGVLPWGMLEEEDEDGGRSIQALAEATQKELQEPHASRELPWPMQARRVHRQSQARDQVALGSRSRVARWALVLGWSKEKTQEGLRTLQPWVWTLKRIGGQFGAGTESYFSLLRFLLLLNVLASVLKLCMTLLPTWVEGDPPGPPGPDTSSHCGSYDPRPQGLIAFPTQLFSLLSGESFLEWSSLFYGFYPPRPHLAVSYLCCVFVIGLLHLLLILHRSVSGLKQTLLAESGALTSYSHRVFSAWDFGLCGDVHVRLRQRNILFDLQVELEEAELRRQAALRTLGQHAKLWSVRVLLNLLVLALLGAAFYGVYWATEFTVQLQEVSYVQQLPLLKLVVNYLPSIFISAVNFVLPPVFKLIAPLERYTRSRQIVFILLRTIVLRLASLLVLLFSLWNQITCGGNSEAEDCKTCGYNYKEIPCWETRVGQEMYKLLIFDLLTGVAISLFIQFPRKLFSALCPGALGRMVGTQEFQVPDEVLGLIYAQTVVWVGSFFCPLLPLLNTVKFLLLFYLKKHTLFSTCSPASRTFRASTANFFFPLVLLLGLAISTVPVLCSIFLIPPSKPCGPFRELSSIWSQIPISISSLSQTTQNFLFFLGTQAFAVPLLLISSVLMVYTLALANSYGRLISELKRQIKTAAQDKVFLAQRAVALSSAQGAL
;
A
#
# COMPACT_ATOMS: atom_id res chain seq x y z
N MET A 1 22.61 -16.89 42.86
CA MET A 1 21.83 -18.07 43.29
C MET A 1 20.63 -18.21 42.37
N GLU A 2 20.23 -19.46 42.12
CA GLU A 2 19.43 -19.98 41.00
C GLU A 2 20.16 -19.93 39.64
N GLY A 3 20.77 -21.07 39.32
CA GLY A 3 21.53 -21.32 38.09
C GLY A 3 20.70 -22.01 37.01
N SER A 4 21.01 -21.63 35.77
CA SER A 4 20.59 -22.25 34.51
C SER A 4 21.16 -23.66 34.34
N PRO A 5 20.42 -24.65 33.81
CA PRO A 5 21.03 -25.84 33.26
C PRO A 5 21.34 -25.64 31.77
N THR A 6 22.64 -25.69 31.46
CA THR A 6 23.22 -25.89 30.14
C THR A 6 22.97 -27.32 29.67
N TRP A 7 22.37 -27.48 28.48
CA TRP A 7 22.30 -28.77 27.80
C TRP A 7 23.43 -28.81 26.76
N GLU A 8 24.43 -29.67 26.99
CA GLU A 8 25.34 -30.15 25.95
C GLU A 8 24.91 -31.55 25.47
N PRO A 9 25.18 -31.91 24.20
CA PRO A 9 24.70 -33.15 23.60
C PRO A 9 25.73 -34.28 23.75
N GLU A 10 25.39 -35.31 24.53
CA GLU A 10 26.19 -36.53 24.61
C GLU A 10 25.99 -37.42 23.38
N ALA A 11 27.12 -37.75 22.75
CA ALA A 11 27.27 -38.66 21.64
C ALA A 11 26.94 -40.10 22.06
N TRP A 12 26.04 -40.75 21.33
CA TRP A 12 25.86 -42.20 21.42
C TRP A 12 26.88 -42.92 20.53
N GLY A 13 27.79 -43.64 21.20
CA GLY A 13 28.81 -44.48 20.60
C GLY A 13 28.26 -45.77 19.99
N SER A 14 29.03 -46.27 19.04
CA SER A 14 28.83 -47.51 18.29
C SER A 14 28.96 -48.77 19.15
N SER A 15 28.05 -49.72 18.94
CA SER A 15 28.20 -51.15 19.22
C SER A 15 27.09 -51.83 18.41
N GLY A 16 27.26 -52.84 17.58
CA GLY A 16 28.36 -53.75 17.28
C GLY A 16 27.69 -54.97 16.62
N GLY A 17 28.32 -55.52 15.56
CA GLY A 17 28.18 -56.91 15.13
C GLY A 17 26.78 -57.44 14.77
N TRP A 18 26.50 -57.49 13.48
CA TRP A 18 25.51 -58.42 12.91
C TRP A 18 25.92 -59.86 13.25
N LEU A 19 25.06 -60.58 13.97
CA LEU A 19 25.11 -62.04 14.12
C LEU A 19 23.76 -62.62 13.71
N ALA A 20 23.77 -63.40 12.63
CA ALA A 20 22.65 -64.18 12.16
C ALA A 20 22.32 -65.32 13.17
N PRO A 21 21.03 -65.61 13.45
CA PRO A 21 20.67 -66.83 14.16
C PRO A 21 20.41 -67.99 13.20
N ARG A 22 21.05 -69.11 13.55
CA ARG A 22 20.94 -70.47 13.02
C ARG A 22 19.50 -71.00 12.96
N GLU A 23 19.27 -71.83 11.95
CA GLU A 23 18.15 -72.77 11.83
C GLU A 23 18.00 -73.67 13.06
N ALA A 24 16.78 -73.76 13.59
CA ALA A 24 16.30 -74.91 14.34
C ALA A 24 14.83 -75.16 13.92
N ARG A 25 14.58 -76.39 13.45
CA ARG A 25 13.31 -76.85 12.89
C ARG A 25 12.21 -76.98 13.95
N ALA A 26 10.97 -76.82 13.46
CA ALA A 26 9.71 -77.41 13.93
C ALA A 26 8.91 -76.68 15.03
N ALA A 27 8.13 -75.65 14.62
CA ALA A 27 6.75 -75.36 15.06
C ALA A 27 6.19 -74.15 14.25
N PRO A 28 4.86 -73.99 14.07
CA PRO A 28 4.29 -73.07 13.07
C PRO A 28 4.36 -71.58 13.49
N TYR A 29 4.61 -70.72 12.50
CA TYR A 29 4.73 -69.25 12.54
C TYR A 29 3.68 -68.51 13.39
N PRO A 30 4.04 -67.42 14.10
CA PRO A 30 3.12 -66.33 14.39
C PRO A 30 3.08 -65.33 13.21
N PRO A 31 1.95 -64.67 12.93
CA PRO A 31 1.81 -63.80 11.78
C PRO A 31 2.58 -62.48 11.93
N ALA A 32 3.09 -61.99 10.79
CA ALA A 32 3.77 -60.70 10.68
C ALA A 32 2.84 -59.53 11.09
N PRO A 33 3.37 -58.47 11.73
CA PRO A 33 2.58 -57.28 12.00
C PRO A 33 2.16 -56.64 10.67
N GLY A 34 0.85 -56.50 10.46
CA GLY A 34 0.26 -55.91 9.26
C GLY A 34 0.76 -54.47 9.01
N PRO A 35 0.62 -53.96 7.77
CA PRO A 35 1.16 -52.67 7.38
C PRO A 35 0.51 -51.54 8.21
N SER A 36 1.33 -50.68 8.81
CA SER A 36 0.85 -49.52 9.57
C SER A 36 0.12 -48.56 8.63
N LEU A 37 -0.86 -47.81 9.15
CA LEU A 37 -1.64 -46.84 8.39
C LEU A 37 -0.78 -45.81 7.64
N SER A 38 0.42 -45.53 8.15
CA SER A 38 1.44 -44.70 7.49
C SER A 38 2.06 -45.33 6.23
N SER A 39 2.21 -46.65 6.15
CA SER A 39 2.77 -47.34 4.98
C SER A 39 1.77 -47.41 3.82
N VAL A 40 0.51 -47.71 4.11
CA VAL A 40 -0.58 -47.74 3.11
C VAL A 40 -0.86 -46.34 2.54
N LEU A 41 -0.78 -45.29 3.39
CA LEU A 41 -0.91 -43.90 2.94
C LEU A 41 0.25 -43.45 2.02
N ASN A 42 1.44 -44.04 2.16
CA ASN A 42 2.60 -43.73 1.31
C ASN A 42 2.56 -44.46 -0.06
N GLU A 43 1.84 -45.57 -0.17
CA GLU A 43 1.66 -46.31 -1.45
C GLU A 43 0.52 -45.76 -2.31
N LEU A 44 -0.40 -44.98 -1.74
CA LEU A 44 -1.46 -44.33 -2.51
C LEU A 44 -0.87 -43.25 -3.42
N PRO A 45 -1.25 -43.21 -4.72
CA PRO A 45 -0.76 -42.19 -5.63
C PRO A 45 -1.09 -40.80 -5.06
N SER A 46 -0.06 -39.97 -4.89
CA SER A 46 -0.17 -38.62 -4.33
C SER A 46 -1.29 -37.82 -5.01
N ALA A 47 -1.81 -36.79 -4.35
CA ALA A 47 -2.81 -35.89 -4.93
C ALA A 47 -2.40 -35.29 -6.30
N ALA A 48 -1.10 -35.30 -6.63
CA ALA A 48 -0.58 -34.88 -7.94
C ALA A 48 -0.93 -35.88 -9.08
N THR A 49 -1.03 -37.17 -8.78
CA THR A 49 -1.30 -38.24 -9.75
C THR A 49 -2.78 -38.33 -10.17
N LEU A 50 -3.71 -37.85 -9.34
CA LEU A 50 -5.16 -37.87 -9.65
C LEU A 50 -5.65 -36.72 -10.54
N ARG A 51 -4.80 -35.74 -10.86
CA ARG A 51 -5.12 -34.74 -11.90
C ARG A 51 -4.99 -35.29 -13.33
N TYR A 52 -4.66 -36.57 -13.49
CA TYR A 52 -4.51 -37.22 -14.77
C TYR A 52 -5.69 -38.14 -15.08
N ARG A 53 -6.68 -37.63 -15.83
CA ARG A 53 -7.43 -38.42 -16.80
C ARG A 53 -7.49 -37.61 -18.09
N GLY A 54 -7.08 -38.23 -19.19
CA GLY A 54 -6.94 -37.58 -20.50
C GLY A 54 -8.26 -36.98 -21.02
N PRO A 55 -8.21 -36.19 -22.10
CA PRO A 55 -9.40 -35.55 -22.66
C PRO A 55 -10.42 -36.61 -23.06
N GLY A 56 -11.63 -36.54 -22.49
CA GLY A 56 -12.78 -37.38 -22.86
C GLY A 56 -13.38 -38.26 -21.76
N VAL A 57 -12.84 -38.30 -20.53
CA VAL A 57 -13.44 -39.09 -19.43
C VAL A 57 -14.17 -38.17 -18.45
N LEU A 58 -15.50 -38.30 -18.39
CA LEU A 58 -16.37 -37.58 -17.46
C LEU A 58 -16.04 -37.96 -15.99
N PRO A 59 -16.16 -37.01 -15.03
CA PRO A 59 -15.97 -37.30 -13.61
C PRO A 59 -16.99 -38.32 -13.10
N TRP A 60 -16.57 -39.22 -12.21
CA TRP A 60 -17.47 -40.14 -11.52
C TRP A 60 -18.42 -39.36 -10.60
N GLY A 61 -19.72 -39.55 -10.79
CA GLY A 61 -20.79 -38.86 -10.04
C GLY A 61 -22.02 -38.43 -10.85
N MET A 62 -22.04 -38.65 -12.17
CA MET A 62 -23.25 -38.46 -12.99
C MET A 62 -24.16 -39.68 -12.83
N LEU A 63 -25.02 -39.68 -11.82
CA LEU A 63 -26.29 -40.39 -11.91
C LEU A 63 -27.22 -39.53 -12.76
N GLU A 64 -27.77 -40.12 -13.80
CA GLU A 64 -28.87 -39.55 -14.60
C GLU A 64 -30.08 -39.39 -13.67
N GLU A 65 -30.29 -38.19 -13.12
CA GLU A 65 -31.61 -37.77 -12.65
C GLU A 65 -32.17 -36.79 -13.68
N GLU A 66 -33.23 -37.23 -14.35
CA GLU A 66 -34.07 -36.44 -15.24
C GLU A 66 -34.82 -35.38 -14.41
N ASP A 67 -34.28 -34.17 -14.32
CA ASP A 67 -35.02 -32.98 -13.89
C ASP A 67 -34.96 -31.91 -15.00
N GLU A 68 -36.12 -31.61 -15.58
CA GLU A 68 -36.32 -30.86 -16.83
C GLU A 68 -35.98 -29.35 -16.80
N ASP A 69 -35.44 -28.78 -15.71
CA ASP A 69 -35.25 -27.31 -15.61
C ASP A 69 -33.76 -26.86 -15.53
N GLY A 70 -32.80 -27.78 -15.72
CA GLY A 70 -31.36 -27.52 -15.58
C GLY A 70 -30.58 -27.17 -16.86
N GLY A 71 -31.18 -27.36 -18.04
CA GLY A 71 -30.46 -27.44 -19.33
C GLY A 71 -29.66 -26.21 -19.75
N ARG A 72 -30.06 -25.00 -19.35
CA ARG A 72 -29.32 -23.76 -19.70
C ARG A 72 -28.04 -23.56 -18.90
N SER A 73 -27.95 -24.09 -17.68
CA SER A 73 -26.76 -23.90 -16.82
C SER A 73 -25.61 -24.82 -17.22
N ILE A 74 -25.94 -26.02 -17.69
CA ILE A 74 -24.97 -27.05 -18.09
C ILE A 74 -24.30 -26.66 -19.40
N GLN A 75 -25.06 -26.08 -20.34
CA GLN A 75 -24.52 -25.59 -21.61
C GLN A 75 -23.65 -24.34 -21.42
N ALA A 76 -24.03 -23.44 -20.51
CA ALA A 76 -23.20 -22.28 -20.12
C ALA A 76 -21.92 -22.69 -19.39
N LEU A 77 -21.97 -23.74 -18.55
CA LEU A 77 -20.79 -24.29 -17.88
C LEU A 77 -19.86 -25.01 -18.87
N ALA A 78 -20.39 -25.77 -19.81
CA ALA A 78 -19.60 -26.39 -20.88
C ALA A 78 -18.93 -25.33 -21.76
N GLU A 79 -19.65 -24.28 -22.15
CA GLU A 79 -19.11 -23.16 -22.91
C GLU A 79 -18.07 -22.35 -22.12
N ALA A 80 -18.28 -22.13 -20.82
CA ALA A 80 -17.32 -21.44 -19.96
C ALA A 80 -16.04 -22.25 -19.74
N THR A 81 -16.17 -23.58 -19.58
CA THR A 81 -15.02 -24.50 -19.44
C THR A 81 -14.23 -24.59 -20.74
N GLN A 82 -14.92 -24.53 -21.89
CA GLN A 82 -14.29 -24.49 -23.21
C GLN A 82 -13.59 -23.16 -23.50
N LYS A 83 -14.06 -22.06 -22.90
CA LYS A 83 -13.45 -20.73 -22.98
C LYS A 83 -12.20 -20.59 -22.10
N GLU A 84 -12.17 -21.18 -20.90
CA GLU A 84 -10.97 -21.21 -20.06
C GLU A 84 -9.85 -22.10 -20.64
N LEU A 85 -10.21 -23.17 -21.37
CA LEU A 85 -9.22 -24.02 -22.03
C LEU A 85 -8.51 -23.33 -23.22
N GLN A 86 -8.99 -22.17 -23.67
CA GLN A 86 -8.47 -21.41 -24.80
C GLN A 86 -7.46 -20.30 -24.41
N GLU A 87 -7.22 -20.04 -23.12
CA GLU A 87 -6.11 -19.16 -22.72
C GLU A 87 -4.77 -19.92 -22.81
N PRO A 88 -3.79 -19.45 -23.60
CA PRO A 88 -2.52 -20.15 -23.78
C PRO A 88 -1.64 -19.93 -22.56
N HIS A 89 -1.85 -20.72 -21.51
CA HIS A 89 -0.83 -20.85 -20.47
C HIS A 89 0.45 -21.43 -21.08
N ALA A 90 1.60 -20.81 -20.78
CA ALA A 90 2.89 -21.30 -21.23
C ALA A 90 3.06 -22.76 -20.75
N SER A 91 3.11 -23.70 -21.71
CA SER A 91 3.26 -25.16 -21.50
C SER A 91 4.40 -25.58 -20.55
N ARG A 92 5.30 -24.63 -20.23
CA ARG A 92 6.43 -24.77 -19.31
C ARG A 92 6.02 -24.85 -17.84
N GLU A 93 4.89 -24.25 -17.46
CA GLU A 93 4.42 -24.19 -16.06
C GLU A 93 3.47 -25.34 -15.68
N LEU A 94 2.95 -26.06 -16.68
CA LEU A 94 2.11 -27.25 -16.47
C LEU A 94 2.97 -28.47 -16.11
N PRO A 95 2.64 -29.25 -15.07
CA PRO A 95 3.43 -30.40 -14.62
C PRO A 95 3.19 -31.61 -15.55
N TRP A 96 3.46 -31.44 -16.84
CA TRP A 96 3.24 -32.46 -17.86
C TRP A 96 4.52 -33.24 -18.17
N PRO A 97 4.43 -34.57 -18.38
CA PRO A 97 5.54 -35.35 -18.90
C PRO A 97 5.96 -34.84 -20.29
N MET A 98 7.25 -34.99 -20.63
CA MET A 98 7.85 -34.43 -21.85
C MET A 98 7.19 -34.92 -23.16
N GLN A 99 6.58 -36.10 -23.16
CA GLN A 99 5.83 -36.63 -24.30
C GLN A 99 4.51 -35.89 -24.51
N ALA A 100 3.73 -35.65 -23.44
CA ALA A 100 2.49 -34.88 -23.52
C ALA A 100 2.75 -33.43 -23.96
N ARG A 101 3.85 -32.81 -23.52
CA ARG A 101 4.29 -31.49 -23.99
C ARG A 101 4.64 -31.47 -25.48
N ARG A 102 5.24 -32.54 -26.01
CA ARG A 102 5.57 -32.65 -27.44
C ARG A 102 4.30 -32.79 -28.29
N VAL A 103 3.36 -33.62 -27.85
CA VAL A 103 2.07 -33.81 -28.54
C VAL A 103 1.25 -32.52 -28.54
N HIS A 104 1.20 -31.81 -27.41
CA HIS A 104 0.50 -30.52 -27.34
C HIS A 104 1.14 -29.42 -28.20
N ARG A 105 2.48 -29.38 -28.30
CA ARG A 105 3.17 -28.47 -29.24
C ARG A 105 2.87 -28.82 -30.69
N GLN A 106 2.79 -30.11 -31.02
CA GLN A 106 2.42 -30.57 -32.36
C GLN A 106 0.95 -30.30 -32.68
N SER A 107 0.02 -30.41 -31.71
CA SER A 107 -1.38 -30.05 -31.91
C SER A 107 -1.55 -28.55 -32.08
N GLN A 108 -0.88 -27.71 -31.28
CA GLN A 108 -0.87 -26.26 -31.47
C GLN A 108 -0.26 -25.85 -32.83
N ALA A 109 0.79 -26.52 -33.29
CA ALA A 109 1.37 -26.25 -34.61
C ALA A 109 0.40 -26.62 -35.75
N ARG A 110 -0.38 -27.70 -35.59
CA ARG A 110 -1.44 -28.08 -36.55
C ARG A 110 -2.61 -27.11 -36.52
N ASP A 111 -3.02 -26.65 -35.34
CA ASP A 111 -4.09 -25.66 -35.20
C ASP A 111 -3.68 -24.30 -35.81
N GLN A 112 -2.43 -23.87 -35.64
CA GLN A 112 -1.92 -22.65 -36.28
C GLN A 112 -1.92 -22.73 -37.81
N VAL A 113 -1.67 -23.91 -38.39
CA VAL A 113 -1.72 -24.13 -39.85
C VAL A 113 -3.17 -24.22 -40.35
N ALA A 114 -4.10 -24.78 -39.56
CA ALA A 114 -5.53 -24.81 -39.89
C ALA A 114 -6.23 -23.43 -39.76
N LEU A 115 -5.62 -22.48 -39.04
CA LEU A 115 -6.16 -21.13 -38.83
C LEU A 115 -6.02 -20.16 -40.03
N GLY A 116 -5.42 -20.59 -41.15
CA GLY A 116 -5.33 -19.80 -42.38
C GLY A 116 -6.67 -19.46 -43.03
N SER A 117 -7.75 -20.17 -42.66
CA SER A 117 -9.07 -20.13 -43.33
C SER A 117 -10.18 -19.38 -42.56
N ARG A 118 -9.89 -18.62 -41.49
CA ARG A 118 -10.92 -17.95 -40.67
C ARG A 118 -11.06 -16.44 -40.92
N SER A 119 -12.27 -15.93 -40.70
CA SER A 119 -12.74 -14.59 -41.08
C SER A 119 -11.94 -13.42 -40.47
N ARG A 120 -12.00 -12.25 -41.15
CA ARG A 120 -11.26 -11.02 -40.80
C ARG A 120 -11.41 -10.60 -39.33
N VAL A 121 -12.58 -10.78 -38.71
CA VAL A 121 -12.87 -10.37 -37.32
C VAL A 121 -12.06 -11.17 -36.29
N ALA A 122 -11.88 -12.47 -36.49
CA ALA A 122 -11.04 -13.29 -35.61
C ALA A 122 -9.56 -12.90 -35.70
N ARG A 123 -9.12 -12.48 -36.90
CA ARG A 123 -7.77 -11.98 -37.15
C ARG A 123 -7.52 -10.65 -36.42
N TRP A 124 -8.49 -9.73 -36.41
CA TRP A 124 -8.42 -8.49 -35.63
C TRP A 124 -8.40 -8.73 -34.11
N ALA A 125 -9.21 -9.66 -33.59
CA ALA A 125 -9.22 -9.99 -32.16
C ALA A 125 -7.87 -10.58 -31.68
N LEU A 126 -7.24 -11.42 -32.51
CA LEU A 126 -5.90 -11.97 -32.23
C LEU A 126 -4.80 -10.90 -32.29
N VAL A 127 -4.86 -9.97 -33.26
CA VAL A 127 -3.90 -8.85 -33.33
C VAL A 127 -4.04 -7.92 -32.12
N LEU A 128 -5.28 -7.68 -31.65
CA LEU A 128 -5.51 -6.90 -30.44
C LEU A 128 -4.97 -7.62 -29.19
N GLY A 129 -5.15 -8.94 -29.10
CA GLY A 129 -4.60 -9.78 -28.04
C GLY A 129 -3.06 -9.78 -28.03
N TRP A 130 -2.44 -9.97 -29.19
CA TRP A 130 -0.99 -9.92 -29.37
C TRP A 130 -0.41 -8.53 -29.07
N SER A 131 -1.10 -7.46 -29.46
CA SER A 131 -0.70 -6.09 -29.11
C SER A 131 -0.80 -5.86 -27.59
N LYS A 132 -1.83 -6.41 -26.94
CA LYS A 132 -2.01 -6.35 -25.48
C LYS A 132 -0.93 -7.13 -24.73
N GLU A 133 -0.56 -8.32 -25.19
CA GLU A 133 0.55 -9.10 -24.63
C GLU A 133 1.89 -8.40 -24.85
N LYS A 134 2.16 -7.89 -26.05
CA LYS A 134 3.42 -7.20 -26.39
C LYS A 134 3.57 -5.87 -25.65
N THR A 135 2.47 -5.15 -25.42
CA THR A 135 2.46 -3.96 -24.56
C THR A 135 2.62 -4.33 -23.09
N GLN A 136 2.03 -5.43 -22.61
CA GLN A 136 2.29 -5.95 -21.26
C GLN A 136 3.74 -6.41 -21.09
N GLU A 137 4.35 -7.04 -22.07
CA GLU A 137 5.75 -7.45 -22.06
C GLU A 137 6.67 -6.24 -22.10
N GLY A 138 6.39 -5.25 -22.95
CA GLY A 138 7.07 -3.96 -22.94
C GLY A 138 7.00 -3.27 -21.57
N LEU A 139 5.81 -3.26 -20.94
CA LEU A 139 5.61 -2.76 -19.58
C LEU A 139 6.37 -3.58 -18.53
N ARG A 140 6.50 -4.90 -18.72
CA ARG A 140 7.26 -5.80 -17.83
C ARG A 140 8.77 -5.58 -17.96
N THR A 141 9.28 -5.32 -19.16
CA THR A 141 10.69 -4.94 -19.39
C THR A 141 11.02 -3.54 -18.89
N LEU A 142 10.06 -2.62 -18.90
CA LEU A 142 10.18 -1.28 -18.34
C LEU A 142 10.11 -1.23 -16.81
N GLN A 143 9.92 -2.35 -16.10
CA GLN A 143 9.87 -2.34 -14.64
C GLN A 143 11.27 -2.17 -14.05
N PRO A 144 11.59 -1.00 -13.46
CA PRO A 144 12.90 -0.81 -12.87
C PRO A 144 13.02 -1.65 -11.58
N TRP A 145 14.24 -2.14 -11.34
CA TRP A 145 14.64 -2.83 -10.09
C TRP A 145 13.94 -4.16 -9.75
N VAL A 146 13.28 -4.83 -10.69
CA VAL A 146 12.63 -6.15 -10.44
C VAL A 146 13.57 -7.15 -9.76
N TRP A 147 14.82 -7.26 -10.26
CA TRP A 147 15.80 -8.16 -9.66
C TRP A 147 16.26 -7.72 -8.26
N THR A 148 16.37 -6.41 -8.02
CA THR A 148 16.71 -5.87 -6.70
C THR A 148 15.61 -6.18 -5.69
N LEU A 149 14.33 -6.04 -6.07
CA LEU A 149 13.20 -6.40 -5.19
C LEU A 149 13.20 -7.89 -4.87
N LYS A 150 13.41 -8.77 -5.87
CA LYS A 150 13.52 -10.22 -5.65
C LYS A 150 14.67 -10.57 -4.69
N ARG A 151 15.83 -9.92 -4.83
CA ARG A 151 16.98 -10.11 -3.93
C ARG A 151 16.66 -9.67 -2.49
N ILE A 152 15.99 -8.53 -2.33
CA ILE A 152 15.57 -8.03 -1.02
C ILE A 152 14.55 -8.97 -0.38
N GLY A 153 13.54 -9.42 -1.13
CA GLY A 153 12.55 -10.39 -0.65
C GLY A 153 13.17 -11.72 -0.23
N GLY A 154 14.16 -12.21 -0.98
CA GLY A 154 14.86 -13.46 -0.66
C GLY A 154 15.74 -13.39 0.60
N GLN A 155 16.31 -12.23 0.93
CA GLN A 155 17.23 -12.07 2.08
C GLN A 155 16.56 -11.53 3.34
N PHE A 156 15.62 -10.59 3.20
CA PHE A 156 15.00 -9.85 4.30
C PHE A 156 13.51 -10.18 4.49
N GLY A 157 12.92 -10.94 3.58
CA GLY A 157 11.54 -11.41 3.66
C GLY A 157 10.53 -10.56 2.88
N ALA A 158 9.33 -11.12 2.73
CA ALA A 158 8.24 -10.56 1.91
C ALA A 158 7.70 -9.21 2.44
N GLY A 159 7.81 -8.93 3.74
CA GLY A 159 7.41 -7.64 4.31
C GLY A 159 8.25 -6.49 3.77
N THR A 160 9.58 -6.64 3.77
CA THR A 160 10.50 -5.64 3.23
C THR A 160 10.36 -5.50 1.72
N GLU A 161 10.11 -6.60 0.99
CA GLU A 161 9.78 -6.56 -0.44
C GLU A 161 8.52 -5.73 -0.71
N SER A 162 7.47 -5.89 0.12
CA SER A 162 6.23 -5.12 0.00
C SER A 162 6.45 -3.61 0.15
N TYR A 163 7.34 -3.18 1.06
CA TYR A 163 7.76 -1.77 1.17
C TYR A 163 8.40 -1.24 -0.12
N PHE A 164 9.42 -1.92 -0.67
CA PHE A 164 10.06 -1.45 -1.90
C PHE A 164 9.12 -1.55 -3.11
N SER A 165 8.20 -2.51 -3.13
CA SER A 165 7.15 -2.58 -4.14
C SER A 165 6.18 -1.39 -4.05
N LEU A 166 5.82 -0.97 -2.84
CA LEU A 166 4.97 0.19 -2.62
C LEU A 166 5.71 1.47 -3.01
N LEU A 167 6.96 1.64 -2.58
CA LEU A 167 7.80 2.78 -2.93
C LEU A 167 7.94 2.94 -4.45
N ARG A 168 8.20 1.84 -5.17
CA ARG A 168 8.25 1.83 -6.64
C ARG A 168 6.91 2.24 -7.26
N PHE A 169 5.79 1.76 -6.71
CA PHE A 169 4.46 2.13 -7.19
C PHE A 169 4.17 3.62 -6.98
N LEU A 170 4.48 4.15 -5.79
CA LEU A 170 4.34 5.58 -5.50
C LEU A 170 5.26 6.43 -6.38
N LEU A 171 6.50 5.99 -6.63
CA LEU A 171 7.40 6.67 -7.57
C LEU A 171 6.76 6.78 -8.96
N LEU A 172 6.20 5.69 -9.49
CA LEU A 172 5.53 5.69 -10.80
C LEU A 172 4.29 6.60 -10.81
N LEU A 173 3.52 6.65 -9.72
CA LEU A 173 2.38 7.57 -9.59
C LEU A 173 2.83 9.04 -9.67
N ASN A 174 3.91 9.41 -8.97
CA ASN A 174 4.44 10.78 -9.00
C ASN A 174 5.07 11.13 -10.34
N VAL A 175 5.75 10.19 -11.01
CA VAL A 175 6.25 10.37 -12.38
C VAL A 175 5.08 10.64 -13.31
N LEU A 176 4.03 9.82 -13.28
CA LEU A 176 2.83 10.03 -14.10
C LEU A 176 2.19 11.40 -13.85
N ALA A 177 2.03 11.78 -12.57
CA ALA A 177 1.47 13.08 -12.19
C ALA A 177 2.33 14.25 -12.68
N SER A 178 3.65 14.15 -12.54
CA SER A 178 4.58 15.19 -12.97
C SER A 178 4.59 15.36 -14.49
N VAL A 179 4.55 14.27 -15.26
CA VAL A 179 4.42 14.31 -16.73
C VAL A 179 3.10 14.95 -17.13
N LEU A 180 1.98 14.56 -16.50
CA LEU A 180 0.67 15.14 -16.79
C LEU A 180 0.63 16.65 -16.48
N LYS A 181 1.21 17.09 -15.35
CA LYS A 181 1.34 18.52 -15.02
C LYS A 181 2.23 19.25 -16.02
N LEU A 182 3.38 18.68 -16.36
CA LEU A 182 4.29 19.27 -17.35
C LEU A 182 3.60 19.46 -18.71
N CYS A 183 2.85 18.46 -19.17
CA CYS A 183 2.16 18.50 -20.46
C CYS A 183 0.91 19.40 -20.46
N MET A 184 0.12 19.42 -19.38
CA MET A 184 -1.19 20.10 -19.37
C MET A 184 -1.16 21.49 -18.76
N THR A 185 -0.16 21.84 -17.95
CA THR A 185 -0.08 23.18 -17.32
C THR A 185 1.15 23.94 -17.75
N LEU A 186 2.35 23.35 -17.64
CA LEU A 186 3.59 24.05 -17.97
C LEU A 186 3.71 24.26 -19.48
N LEU A 187 3.62 23.20 -20.29
CA LEU A 187 3.81 23.32 -21.74
C LEU A 187 2.89 24.39 -22.38
N PRO A 188 1.58 24.49 -22.06
CA PRO A 188 0.73 25.56 -22.56
C PRO A 188 1.16 26.97 -22.11
N THR A 189 1.67 27.13 -20.88
CA THR A 189 2.16 28.46 -20.43
C THR A 189 3.27 29.01 -21.29
N TRP A 190 4.23 28.15 -21.68
CA TRP A 190 5.38 28.52 -22.50
C TRP A 190 5.01 28.72 -23.97
N VAL A 191 4.02 27.97 -24.47
CA VAL A 191 3.59 28.04 -25.88
C VAL A 191 2.73 29.28 -26.15
N GLU A 192 1.87 29.69 -25.20
CA GLU A 192 0.97 30.85 -25.37
C GLU A 192 1.64 32.22 -25.19
N GLY A 193 2.93 32.29 -24.82
CA GLY A 193 3.72 33.52 -24.78
C GLY A 193 4.77 33.54 -23.68
N ASP A 194 5.55 34.63 -23.61
CA ASP A 194 6.61 34.80 -22.62
C ASP A 194 6.09 34.67 -21.18
N PRO A 195 6.91 34.14 -20.26
CA PRO A 195 6.53 34.01 -18.86
C PRO A 195 6.20 35.39 -18.27
N PRO A 196 5.07 35.51 -17.53
CA PRO A 196 4.68 36.81 -16.98
C PRO A 196 5.74 37.30 -16.00
N GLY A 197 6.16 38.56 -16.19
CA GLY A 197 6.94 39.28 -15.18
C GLY A 197 6.16 39.39 -13.86
N PRO A 198 6.85 39.53 -12.72
CA PRO A 198 6.18 39.78 -11.44
C PRO A 198 5.32 41.06 -11.54
N PRO A 199 4.15 41.11 -10.86
CA PRO A 199 3.30 42.29 -10.84
C PRO A 199 4.10 43.51 -10.37
N GLY A 200 3.87 44.65 -11.03
CA GLY A 200 4.53 45.91 -10.69
C GLY A 200 4.00 46.49 -9.36
N PRO A 201 4.78 47.36 -8.70
CA PRO A 201 4.41 47.96 -7.41
C PRO A 201 3.17 48.88 -7.53
N ASP A 202 2.87 49.36 -8.74
CA ASP A 202 1.79 50.31 -9.03
C ASP A 202 0.44 49.64 -9.35
N THR A 203 0.38 48.31 -9.40
CA THR A 203 -0.88 47.55 -9.50
C THR A 203 -1.51 47.39 -8.12
N SER A 204 -1.91 48.50 -7.50
CA SER A 204 -2.67 48.48 -6.24
C SER A 204 -4.09 47.98 -6.52
N SER A 205 -4.34 46.70 -6.28
CA SER A 205 -5.71 46.18 -6.23
C SER A 205 -6.38 46.64 -4.93
N HIS A 206 -7.71 46.74 -4.91
CA HIS A 206 -8.48 46.96 -3.66
C HIS A 206 -8.23 45.84 -2.60
N CYS A 207 -7.61 44.73 -3.01
CA CYS A 207 -7.27 43.56 -2.22
C CYS A 207 -5.78 43.48 -1.85
N GLY A 208 -5.07 44.62 -1.81
CA GLY A 208 -3.67 44.70 -1.38
C GLY A 208 -2.67 44.73 -2.54
N SER A 209 -1.41 45.03 -2.19
CA SER A 209 -0.26 44.99 -3.11
C SER A 209 0.52 43.71 -2.89
N TYR A 210 0.84 43.02 -3.98
CA TYR A 210 1.64 41.80 -3.98
C TYR A 210 2.92 42.06 -4.78
N ASP A 211 4.06 42.24 -4.10
CA ASP A 211 5.36 42.34 -4.75
C ASP A 211 6.22 41.12 -4.36
N PRO A 212 6.35 40.12 -5.25
CA PRO A 212 7.18 38.95 -5.00
C PRO A 212 8.67 39.22 -5.27
N ARG A 213 9.06 40.45 -5.68
CA ARG A 213 10.45 40.76 -5.99
C ARG A 213 11.29 40.87 -4.72
N PRO A 214 12.49 40.27 -4.69
CA PRO A 214 13.42 40.53 -3.60
C PRO A 214 13.87 41.99 -3.61
N GLN A 215 13.79 42.63 -2.45
CA GLN A 215 14.37 43.97 -2.23
C GLN A 215 15.90 43.84 -2.11
N GLY A 216 16.64 44.03 -3.22
CA GLY A 216 18.10 44.21 -3.23
C GLY A 216 18.96 43.03 -3.68
N LEU A 217 20.29 43.19 -3.62
CA LEU A 217 21.27 42.12 -3.89
C LEU A 217 21.28 41.11 -2.74
N ILE A 218 20.89 39.87 -3.05
CA ILE A 218 20.75 38.78 -2.08
C ILE A 218 22.09 38.06 -1.93
N ALA A 219 22.60 37.92 -0.70
CA ALA A 219 23.77 37.11 -0.40
C ALA A 219 23.53 35.61 -0.65
N PHE A 220 24.57 34.83 -0.98
CA PHE A 220 24.46 33.38 -1.20
C PHE A 220 23.77 32.57 -0.06
N PRO A 221 24.03 32.81 1.25
CA PRO A 221 23.33 32.09 2.32
C PRO A 221 21.83 32.41 2.36
N THR A 222 21.43 33.64 2.03
CA THR A 222 20.01 33.99 1.96
C THR A 222 19.34 33.36 0.75
N GLN A 223 20.06 33.12 -0.36
CA GLN A 223 19.57 32.30 -1.48
C GLN A 223 19.29 30.85 -1.06
N LEU A 224 20.18 30.22 -0.30
CA LEU A 224 20.00 28.85 0.18
C LEU A 224 18.81 28.74 1.14
N PHE A 225 18.62 29.72 2.03
CA PHE A 225 17.47 29.75 2.94
C PHE A 225 16.14 30.05 2.22
N SER A 226 16.16 30.85 1.15
CA SER A 226 15.00 31.02 0.26
C SER A 226 14.68 29.74 -0.54
N LEU A 227 15.70 28.97 -0.95
CA LEU A 227 15.50 27.66 -1.61
C LEU A 227 14.81 26.67 -0.67
N LEU A 228 15.21 26.66 0.61
CA LEU A 228 14.58 25.81 1.63
C LEU A 228 13.15 26.28 1.93
N SER A 229 12.95 27.58 2.18
CA SER A 229 11.62 28.10 2.53
C SER A 229 10.62 28.11 1.37
N GLY A 230 11.08 28.15 0.12
CA GLY A 230 10.22 28.40 -1.04
C GLY A 230 9.74 29.85 -1.15
N GLU A 231 10.41 30.78 -0.45
CA GLU A 231 10.07 32.20 -0.36
C GLU A 231 11.03 33.05 -1.21
N SER A 232 10.70 34.32 -1.47
CA SER A 232 11.51 35.25 -2.25
C SER A 232 11.66 34.84 -3.73
N PHE A 233 12.86 34.51 -4.23
CA PHE A 233 13.06 34.21 -5.66
C PHE A 233 12.25 33.01 -6.16
N LEU A 234 12.00 32.03 -5.28
CA LEU A 234 11.22 30.85 -5.65
C LEU A 234 9.73 31.13 -5.69
N GLU A 235 9.26 32.16 -4.99
CA GLU A 235 7.84 32.47 -4.88
C GLU A 235 7.23 32.77 -6.26
N TRP A 236 7.99 33.48 -7.12
CA TRP A 236 7.67 33.70 -8.52
C TRP A 236 8.36 32.70 -9.45
N SER A 237 8.18 31.40 -9.17
CA SER A 237 8.66 30.30 -10.02
C SER A 237 7.50 29.45 -10.49
N SER A 238 7.70 28.74 -11.61
CA SER A 238 6.80 27.71 -12.14
C SER A 238 6.40 26.61 -11.14
N LEU A 239 7.15 26.53 -10.02
CA LEU A 239 6.86 25.67 -8.88
C LEU A 239 5.52 26.01 -8.22
N PHE A 240 5.18 27.30 -8.08
CA PHE A 240 4.01 27.76 -7.33
C PHE A 240 2.89 28.27 -8.23
N TYR A 241 1.68 28.22 -7.68
CA TYR A 241 0.45 28.69 -8.31
C TYR A 241 0.50 30.16 -8.77
N GLY A 242 1.15 31.05 -8.00
CA GLY A 242 1.19 32.50 -8.29
C GLY A 242 1.80 32.87 -9.66
N PHE A 243 2.71 32.04 -10.19
CA PHE A 243 3.39 32.25 -11.47
C PHE A 243 2.48 32.15 -12.70
N TYR A 244 1.39 31.38 -12.61
CA TYR A 244 0.56 31.08 -13.78
C TYR A 244 -0.36 32.28 -14.12
N PRO A 245 -0.38 32.77 -15.38
CA PRO A 245 -1.17 33.94 -15.77
C PRO A 245 -2.66 33.61 -15.89
N PRO A 246 -3.55 34.63 -15.78
CA PRO A 246 -5.00 34.46 -15.93
C PRO A 246 -5.40 34.31 -17.41
N ARG A 247 -5.05 33.17 -18.02
CA ARG A 247 -5.47 32.80 -19.39
C ARG A 247 -6.60 31.76 -19.31
N PRO A 248 -7.72 31.91 -20.05
CA PRO A 248 -8.88 31.04 -19.89
C PRO A 248 -8.60 29.58 -20.26
N HIS A 249 -7.85 29.33 -21.33
CA HIS A 249 -7.45 27.97 -21.74
C HIS A 249 -6.51 27.31 -20.72
N LEU A 250 -5.57 28.08 -20.16
CA LEU A 250 -4.68 27.62 -19.10
C LEU A 250 -5.45 27.29 -17.82
N ALA A 251 -6.39 28.15 -17.41
CA ALA A 251 -7.18 27.95 -16.19
C ALA A 251 -8.02 26.66 -16.26
N VAL A 252 -8.65 26.38 -17.42
CA VAL A 252 -9.40 25.14 -17.65
C VAL A 252 -8.50 23.91 -17.67
N SER A 253 -7.39 23.97 -18.41
CA SER A 253 -6.43 22.85 -18.48
C SER A 253 -5.81 22.56 -17.12
N TYR A 254 -5.51 23.59 -16.32
CA TYR A 254 -5.03 23.48 -14.95
C TYR A 254 -5.99 22.72 -14.05
N LEU A 255 -7.26 23.12 -14.06
CA LEU A 255 -8.30 22.51 -13.23
C LEU A 255 -8.61 21.07 -13.70
N CYS A 256 -8.75 20.86 -15.01
CA CYS A 256 -8.97 19.54 -15.60
C CYS A 256 -7.83 18.57 -15.27
N CYS A 257 -6.58 19.04 -15.34
CA CYS A 257 -5.40 18.25 -14.99
C CYS A 257 -5.47 17.71 -13.56
N VAL A 258 -5.96 18.52 -12.60
CA VAL A 258 -6.12 18.10 -11.19
C VAL A 258 -7.13 16.96 -11.06
N PHE A 259 -8.29 17.08 -11.70
CA PHE A 259 -9.32 16.03 -11.68
C PHE A 259 -8.85 14.75 -12.39
N VAL A 260 -8.20 14.88 -13.56
CA VAL A 260 -7.65 13.74 -14.31
C VAL A 260 -6.59 13.01 -13.49
N ILE A 261 -5.66 13.75 -12.88
CA ILE A 261 -4.62 13.16 -12.01
C ILE A 261 -5.25 12.49 -10.80
N GLY A 262 -6.22 13.13 -10.13
CA GLY A 262 -6.92 12.55 -8.97
C GLY A 262 -7.65 11.26 -9.31
N LEU A 263 -8.38 11.23 -10.44
CA LEU A 263 -9.08 10.04 -10.92
C LEU A 263 -8.12 8.91 -11.31
N LEU A 264 -7.01 9.22 -11.98
CA LEU A 264 -5.97 8.24 -12.30
C LEU A 264 -5.35 7.64 -11.03
N HIS A 265 -5.03 8.46 -10.03
CA HIS A 265 -4.54 7.96 -8.74
C HIS A 265 -5.56 7.04 -8.06
N LEU A 266 -6.83 7.45 -8.00
CA LEU A 266 -7.91 6.65 -7.42
C LEU A 266 -8.02 5.28 -8.10
N LEU A 267 -8.07 5.25 -9.44
CA LEU A 267 -8.19 4.01 -10.21
C LEU A 267 -6.99 3.09 -10.02
N LEU A 268 -5.76 3.62 -10.07
CA LEU A 268 -4.53 2.84 -9.91
C LEU A 268 -4.39 2.27 -8.49
N ILE A 269 -4.75 3.05 -7.47
CA ILE A 269 -4.73 2.60 -6.08
C ILE A 269 -5.82 1.57 -5.83
N LEU A 270 -7.04 1.79 -6.34
CA LEU A 270 -8.16 0.86 -6.22
C LEU A 270 -7.83 -0.48 -6.91
N HIS A 271 -7.25 -0.44 -8.11
CA HIS A 271 -6.81 -1.66 -8.80
C HIS A 271 -5.82 -2.47 -7.95
N ARG A 272 -4.85 -1.79 -7.31
CA ARG A 272 -3.88 -2.42 -6.42
C ARG A 272 -4.54 -2.96 -5.14
N SER A 273 -5.48 -2.23 -4.54
CA SER A 273 -6.16 -2.63 -3.31
C SER A 273 -7.06 -3.86 -3.53
N VAL A 274 -7.81 -3.90 -4.63
CA VAL A 274 -8.65 -5.04 -5.01
C VAL A 274 -7.80 -6.28 -5.29
N SER A 275 -6.68 -6.11 -5.99
CA SER A 275 -5.70 -7.20 -6.21
C SER A 275 -5.16 -7.75 -4.89
N GLY A 276 -4.85 -6.86 -3.92
CA GLY A 276 -4.44 -7.23 -2.57
C GLY A 276 -5.54 -7.95 -1.77
N LEU A 277 -6.79 -7.47 -1.86
CA LEU A 277 -7.95 -8.06 -1.21
C LEU A 277 -8.23 -9.48 -1.72
N LYS A 278 -8.12 -9.71 -3.04
CA LYS A 278 -8.26 -11.05 -3.62
C LYS A 278 -7.24 -12.02 -3.03
N GLN A 279 -6.00 -11.58 -2.83
CA GLN A 279 -4.95 -12.41 -2.22
C GLN A 279 -5.22 -12.68 -0.74
N THR A 280 -5.71 -11.70 0.03
CA THR A 280 -6.05 -11.91 1.44
C THR A 280 -7.22 -12.86 1.63
N LEU A 281 -8.29 -12.71 0.85
CA LEU A 281 -9.46 -13.59 0.93
C LEU A 281 -9.12 -15.04 0.58
N LEU A 282 -8.22 -15.26 -0.38
CA LEU A 282 -7.68 -16.59 -0.69
C LEU A 282 -6.85 -17.14 0.49
N ALA A 283 -6.03 -16.30 1.13
CA ALA A 283 -5.18 -16.70 2.26
C ALA A 283 -5.95 -16.92 3.58
N GLU A 284 -7.11 -16.28 3.74
CA GLU A 284 -7.99 -16.39 4.93
C GLU A 284 -8.99 -17.55 4.80
N SER A 285 -9.11 -18.16 3.61
CA SER A 285 -9.88 -19.38 3.42
C SER A 285 -9.27 -20.57 4.20
N GLY A 286 -9.59 -20.66 5.49
CA GLY A 286 -9.04 -21.59 6.49
C GLY A 286 -9.33 -23.07 6.27
N ALA A 287 -9.68 -23.50 5.07
CA ALA A 287 -9.91 -24.90 4.74
C ALA A 287 -8.60 -25.72 4.67
N LEU A 288 -7.43 -25.06 4.63
CA LEU A 288 -6.09 -25.69 4.60
C LEU A 288 -5.21 -25.38 5.83
N THR A 289 -5.74 -24.72 6.86
CA THR A 289 -4.94 -24.24 8.01
C THR A 289 -4.91 -25.25 9.17
N SER A 290 -4.69 -26.52 8.89
CA SER A 290 -4.17 -27.41 9.93
C SER A 290 -2.69 -27.08 10.16
N TYR A 291 -2.24 -27.11 11.41
CA TYR A 291 -0.81 -27.03 11.76
C TYR A 291 0.01 -28.00 10.90
N SER A 292 -0.53 -29.18 10.60
CA SER A 292 0.11 -30.18 9.74
C SER A 292 0.39 -29.64 8.33
N HIS A 293 -0.61 -29.07 7.65
CA HIS A 293 -0.41 -28.53 6.31
C HIS A 293 0.65 -27.43 6.32
N ARG A 294 0.68 -26.56 7.32
CA ARG A 294 1.72 -25.52 7.43
C ARG A 294 3.10 -26.10 7.67
N VAL A 295 3.26 -27.05 8.59
CA VAL A 295 4.58 -27.66 8.85
C VAL A 295 5.09 -28.38 7.61
N PHE A 296 4.25 -29.16 6.93
CA PHE A 296 4.65 -29.96 5.77
C PHE A 296 4.76 -29.14 4.47
N SER A 297 4.03 -28.03 4.31
CA SER A 297 4.12 -27.14 3.13
C SER A 297 5.06 -25.94 3.33
N ALA A 298 5.53 -25.68 4.55
CA ALA A 298 6.44 -24.58 4.81
C ALA A 298 7.87 -24.86 4.32
N TRP A 299 8.25 -26.12 4.12
CA TRP A 299 9.59 -26.43 3.61
C TRP A 299 9.67 -26.24 2.09
N ASP A 300 10.68 -25.51 1.63
CA ASP A 300 10.98 -25.34 0.21
C ASP A 300 12.22 -26.16 -0.14
N PHE A 301 12.02 -27.25 -0.88
CA PHE A 301 13.09 -28.17 -1.28
C PHE A 301 14.02 -27.59 -2.36
N GLY A 302 13.67 -26.45 -2.96
CA GLY A 302 14.53 -25.74 -3.92
C GLY A 302 15.61 -24.86 -3.27
N LEU A 303 15.65 -24.78 -1.94
CA LEU A 303 16.63 -23.97 -1.22
C LEU A 303 18.02 -24.60 -1.25
N CYS A 304 18.98 -23.90 -1.86
CA CYS A 304 20.39 -24.27 -1.84
C CYS A 304 21.19 -23.33 -0.91
N GLY A 305 22.06 -23.89 -0.07
CA GLY A 305 23.01 -23.15 0.77
C GLY A 305 22.61 -23.04 2.25
N ASP A 306 23.59 -23.27 3.14
CA ASP A 306 23.39 -23.40 4.60
C ASP A 306 22.80 -22.15 5.28
N VAL A 307 23.04 -20.98 4.72
CA VAL A 307 22.51 -19.71 5.26
C VAL A 307 21.01 -19.61 5.00
N HIS A 308 20.56 -19.97 3.80
CA HIS A 308 19.15 -19.92 3.41
C HIS A 308 18.32 -20.99 4.11
N VAL A 309 18.89 -22.19 4.28
CA VAL A 309 18.27 -23.29 5.04
C VAL A 309 18.08 -22.90 6.51
N ARG A 310 19.13 -22.38 7.17
CA ARG A 310 19.06 -21.93 8.57
C ARG A 310 18.06 -20.78 8.75
N LEU A 311 18.01 -19.83 7.81
CA LEU A 311 17.03 -18.75 7.82
C LEU A 311 15.60 -19.28 7.69
N ARG A 312 15.36 -20.22 6.77
CA ARG A 312 14.02 -20.82 6.58
C ARG A 312 13.57 -21.59 7.82
N GLN A 313 14.45 -22.40 8.41
CA GLN A 313 14.17 -23.12 9.64
C GLN A 313 13.80 -22.17 10.78
N ARG A 314 14.58 -21.09 10.94
CA ARG A 314 14.33 -20.08 11.98
C ARG A 314 13.01 -19.34 11.76
N ASN A 315 12.67 -19.00 10.52
CA ASN A 315 11.36 -18.40 10.19
C ASN A 315 10.19 -19.34 10.54
N ILE A 316 10.30 -20.63 10.21
CA ILE A 316 9.27 -21.63 10.53
C ILE A 316 9.11 -21.78 12.05
N LEU A 317 10.22 -21.84 12.79
CA LEU A 317 10.21 -21.92 14.25
C LEU A 317 9.50 -20.71 14.85
N PHE A 318 9.86 -19.50 14.42
CA PHE A 318 9.23 -18.28 14.93
C PHE A 318 7.74 -18.19 14.58
N ASP A 319 7.35 -18.53 13.35
CA ASP A 319 5.94 -18.54 12.94
C ASP A 319 5.13 -19.48 13.85
N LEU A 320 5.62 -20.69 14.11
CA LEU A 320 4.96 -21.65 15.02
C LEU A 320 4.94 -21.17 16.47
N GLN A 321 6.03 -20.61 16.96
CA GLN A 321 6.13 -20.09 18.33
C GLN A 321 5.08 -18.98 18.57
N VAL A 322 4.95 -18.04 17.63
CA VAL A 322 3.97 -16.95 17.73
C VAL A 322 2.55 -17.49 17.75
N GLU A 323 2.22 -18.50 16.93
CA GLU A 323 0.88 -19.09 16.92
C GLU A 323 0.55 -19.85 18.20
N LEU A 324 1.50 -20.60 18.74
CA LEU A 324 1.36 -21.29 20.03
C LEU A 324 1.12 -20.29 21.17
N GLU A 325 1.89 -19.20 21.22
CA GLU A 325 1.69 -18.14 22.20
C GLU A 325 0.33 -17.44 22.04
N GLU A 326 -0.12 -17.21 20.80
CA GLU A 326 -1.46 -16.67 20.56
C GLU A 326 -2.58 -17.63 20.97
N ALA A 327 -2.41 -18.94 20.74
CA ALA A 327 -3.37 -19.96 21.15
C ALA A 327 -3.46 -20.03 22.68
N GLU A 328 -2.33 -19.96 23.37
CA GLU A 328 -2.27 -19.95 24.83
C GLU A 328 -2.95 -18.70 25.41
N LEU A 329 -2.69 -17.52 24.85
CA LEU A 329 -3.39 -16.28 25.26
C LEU A 329 -4.91 -16.35 25.04
N ARG A 330 -5.38 -16.99 23.96
CA ARG A 330 -6.82 -17.21 23.73
C ARG A 330 -7.41 -18.16 24.76
N ARG A 331 -6.70 -19.24 25.10
CA ARG A 331 -7.11 -20.19 26.14
C ARG A 331 -7.21 -19.52 27.51
N GLN A 332 -6.21 -18.72 27.88
CA GLN A 332 -6.23 -17.94 29.11
C GLN A 332 -7.35 -16.89 29.13
N ALA A 333 -7.72 -16.31 27.98
CA ALA A 333 -8.85 -15.38 27.91
C ALA A 333 -10.21 -16.06 28.13
N ALA A 334 -10.35 -17.33 27.73
CA ALA A 334 -11.58 -18.11 27.94
C ALA A 334 -11.78 -18.55 29.41
N LEU A 335 -10.70 -18.61 30.20
CA LEU A 335 -10.70 -19.07 31.60
C LEU A 335 -10.82 -17.93 32.63
N ARG A 336 -11.01 -16.67 32.21
CA ARG A 336 -10.99 -15.51 33.11
C ARG A 336 -12.33 -15.29 33.82
N THR A 337 -12.25 -14.94 35.10
CA THR A 337 -13.41 -14.60 35.94
C THR A 337 -13.87 -13.15 35.72
N LEU A 338 -15.14 -12.85 36.07
CA LEU A 338 -15.76 -11.52 35.86
C LEU A 338 -14.98 -10.37 36.54
N GLY A 339 -14.44 -10.58 37.74
CA GLY A 339 -13.64 -9.56 38.45
C GLY A 339 -12.31 -9.26 37.76
N GLN A 340 -11.66 -10.27 37.18
CA GLN A 340 -10.44 -10.09 36.39
C GLN A 340 -10.73 -9.38 35.06
N HIS A 341 -11.90 -9.63 34.47
CA HIS A 341 -12.38 -8.89 33.31
C HIS A 341 -12.62 -7.41 33.61
N ALA A 342 -13.26 -7.09 34.74
CA ALA A 342 -13.49 -5.70 35.15
C ALA A 342 -12.16 -4.94 35.34
N LYS A 343 -11.19 -5.52 36.04
CA LYS A 343 -9.84 -4.93 36.21
C LYS A 343 -9.10 -4.74 34.88
N LEU A 344 -9.22 -5.69 33.95
CA LEU A 344 -8.57 -5.60 32.64
C LEU A 344 -9.19 -4.48 31.79
N TRP A 345 -10.53 -4.38 31.78
CA TRP A 345 -11.23 -3.34 31.06
C TRP A 345 -10.97 -1.95 31.65
N SER A 346 -10.88 -1.80 32.98
CA SER A 346 -10.54 -0.52 33.59
C SER A 346 -9.13 -0.05 33.19
N VAL A 347 -8.13 -0.94 33.22
CA VAL A 347 -6.77 -0.64 32.75
C VAL A 347 -6.78 -0.24 31.26
N ARG A 348 -7.54 -0.96 30.42
CA ARG A 348 -7.66 -0.62 29.00
C ARG A 348 -8.31 0.72 28.76
N VAL A 349 -9.38 1.06 29.48
CA VAL A 349 -10.04 2.36 29.39
C VAL A 349 -9.07 3.47 29.78
N LEU A 350 -8.34 3.30 30.88
CA LEU A 350 -7.33 4.27 31.33
C LEU A 350 -6.21 4.47 30.29
N LEU A 351 -5.65 3.39 29.74
CA LEU A 351 -4.58 3.48 28.74
C LEU A 351 -5.07 4.09 27.42
N ASN A 352 -6.29 3.76 26.97
CA ASN A 352 -6.85 4.39 25.77
C ASN A 352 -7.19 5.87 26.00
N LEU A 353 -7.66 6.25 27.18
CA LEU A 353 -7.82 7.67 27.56
C LEU A 353 -6.48 8.41 27.55
N LEU A 354 -5.41 7.79 28.07
CA LEU A 354 -4.06 8.35 27.99
C LEU A 354 -3.61 8.55 26.53
N VAL A 355 -3.84 7.57 25.67
CA VAL A 355 -3.53 7.68 24.23
C VAL A 355 -4.32 8.82 23.57
N LEU A 356 -5.62 8.94 23.88
CA LEU A 356 -6.44 10.04 23.38
C LEU A 356 -5.95 11.40 23.89
N ALA A 357 -5.53 11.50 25.15
CA ALA A 357 -4.96 12.71 25.70
C ALA A 357 -3.63 13.09 25.02
N LEU A 358 -2.75 12.12 24.76
CA LEU A 358 -1.50 12.35 24.02
C LEU A 358 -1.76 12.80 22.58
N LEU A 359 -2.76 12.20 21.91
CA LEU A 359 -3.19 12.63 20.57
C LEU A 359 -3.76 14.06 20.61
N GLY A 360 -4.65 14.36 21.56
CA GLY A 360 -5.22 15.70 21.74
C GLY A 360 -4.15 16.75 22.03
N ALA A 361 -3.19 16.46 22.91
CA ALA A 361 -2.07 17.35 23.21
C ALA A 361 -1.17 17.57 21.99
N ALA A 362 -0.90 16.54 21.21
CA ALA A 362 -0.20 16.66 19.93
C ALA A 362 -0.93 17.59 18.96
N PHE A 363 -2.24 17.44 18.80
CA PHE A 363 -3.04 18.27 17.90
C PHE A 363 -3.13 19.72 18.35
N TYR A 364 -3.38 19.94 19.65
CA TYR A 364 -3.36 21.28 20.24
C TYR A 364 -1.98 21.93 20.07
N GLY A 365 -0.89 21.17 20.27
CA GLY A 365 0.47 21.65 20.05
C GLY A 365 0.76 22.05 18.59
N VAL A 366 0.21 21.33 17.60
CA VAL A 366 0.34 21.71 16.18
C VAL A 366 -0.40 23.02 15.90
N TYR A 367 -1.62 23.15 16.41
CA TYR A 367 -2.39 24.39 16.30
C TYR A 367 -1.66 25.57 16.95
N TRP A 368 -1.22 25.39 18.21
CA TRP A 368 -0.47 26.40 18.95
C TRP A 368 0.86 26.76 18.27
N ALA A 369 1.62 25.78 17.77
CA ALA A 369 2.85 26.04 17.04
C ALA A 369 2.60 26.87 15.77
N THR A 370 1.49 26.62 15.07
CA THR A 370 1.11 27.37 13.87
C THR A 370 0.73 28.80 14.20
N GLU A 371 -0.09 29.02 15.23
CA GLU A 371 -0.46 30.36 15.70
C GLU A 371 0.76 31.16 16.22
N PHE A 372 1.62 30.50 17.00
CA PHE A 372 2.82 31.10 17.57
C PHE A 372 3.83 31.52 16.48
N THR A 373 3.89 30.84 15.33
CA THR A 373 4.75 31.28 14.22
C THR A 373 4.39 32.65 13.68
N VAL A 374 3.09 32.93 13.55
CA VAL A 374 2.61 34.21 13.02
C VAL A 374 3.03 35.33 13.96
N GLN A 375 2.83 35.15 15.27
CA GLN A 375 3.23 36.12 16.29
C GLN A 375 4.74 36.36 16.32
N LEU A 376 5.55 35.30 16.22
CA LEU A 376 7.01 35.42 16.17
C LEU A 376 7.51 36.15 14.93
N GLN A 377 6.79 36.07 13.82
CA GLN A 377 7.19 36.68 12.56
C GLN A 377 7.03 38.21 12.56
N GLU A 378 6.20 38.75 13.45
CA GLU A 378 6.05 40.21 13.66
C GLU A 378 7.22 40.83 14.45
N VAL A 379 8.02 40.02 15.16
CA VAL A 379 9.12 40.50 15.98
C VAL A 379 10.30 40.95 15.10
N SER A 380 10.70 42.21 15.23
CA SER A 380 11.72 42.86 14.37
C SER A 380 13.09 42.17 14.41
N TYR A 381 13.47 41.58 15.55
CA TYR A 381 14.72 40.83 15.70
C TYR A 381 14.76 39.54 14.85
N VAL A 382 13.60 38.90 14.65
CA VAL A 382 13.47 37.68 13.83
C VAL A 382 13.63 38.00 12.35
N GLN A 383 13.19 39.17 11.90
CA GLN A 383 13.36 39.61 10.51
C GLN A 383 14.82 39.94 10.16
N GLN A 384 15.62 40.36 11.14
CA GLN A 384 17.03 40.73 10.95
C GLN A 384 17.97 39.53 10.84
N LEU A 385 17.68 38.41 11.53
CA LEU A 385 18.50 37.20 11.48
C LEU A 385 17.89 36.15 10.52
N PRO A 386 18.51 35.88 9.35
CA PRO A 386 17.92 35.00 8.34
C PRO A 386 17.81 33.54 8.80
N LEU A 387 18.72 33.09 9.67
CA LEU A 387 18.65 31.76 10.29
C LEU A 387 17.45 31.62 11.23
N LEU A 388 17.18 32.65 12.03
CA LEU A 388 16.08 32.63 13.00
C LEU A 388 14.73 32.68 12.27
N LYS A 389 14.61 33.51 11.23
CA LYS A 389 13.45 33.53 10.33
C LYS A 389 13.18 32.15 9.72
N LEU A 390 14.21 31.46 9.24
CA LEU A 390 14.07 30.11 8.68
C LEU A 390 13.54 29.11 9.71
N VAL A 391 14.09 29.12 10.93
CA VAL A 391 13.65 28.21 12.01
C VAL A 391 12.19 28.48 12.38
N VAL A 392 11.79 29.75 12.49
CA VAL A 392 10.41 30.14 12.77
C VAL A 392 9.48 29.69 11.65
N ASN A 393 9.84 29.90 10.38
CA ASN A 393 9.06 29.45 9.22
C ASN A 393 8.86 27.93 9.16
N TYR A 394 9.80 27.15 9.72
CA TYR A 394 9.71 25.69 9.77
C TYR A 394 9.12 25.16 11.07
N LEU A 395 8.77 26.00 12.04
CA LEU A 395 8.35 25.58 13.38
C LEU A 395 7.15 24.59 13.35
N PRO A 396 6.08 24.78 12.55
CA PRO A 396 4.97 23.83 12.50
C PRO A 396 5.42 22.49 11.93
N SER A 397 6.27 22.51 10.89
CA SER A 397 6.86 21.33 10.27
C SER A 397 7.79 20.56 11.23
N ILE A 398 8.62 21.29 11.98
CA ILE A 398 9.52 20.75 13.02
C ILE A 398 8.69 20.09 14.11
N PHE A 399 7.66 20.78 14.61
CA PHE A 399 6.79 20.28 15.67
C PHE A 399 6.05 19.01 15.23
N ILE A 400 5.43 19.02 14.04
CA ILE A 400 4.74 17.85 13.46
C ILE A 400 5.68 16.65 13.36
N SER A 401 6.89 16.85 12.82
CA SER A 401 7.88 15.77 12.68
C SER A 401 8.38 15.25 14.04
N ALA A 402 8.62 16.14 15.00
CA ALA A 402 9.04 15.77 16.36
C ALA A 402 7.97 14.90 17.05
N VAL A 403 6.70 15.32 16.98
CA VAL A 403 5.58 14.52 17.51
C VAL A 403 5.48 13.19 16.79
N ASN A 404 5.54 13.18 15.45
CA ASN A 404 5.48 11.96 14.62
C ASN A 404 6.68 11.02 14.82
N PHE A 405 7.78 11.51 15.39
CA PHE A 405 8.96 10.73 15.75
C PHE A 405 8.88 10.19 17.19
N VAL A 406 8.41 11.00 18.14
CA VAL A 406 8.41 10.68 19.59
C VAL A 406 7.20 9.83 20.02
N LEU A 407 5.99 10.10 19.50
CA LEU A 407 4.78 9.39 19.92
C LEU A 407 4.73 7.90 19.53
N PRO A 408 5.19 7.46 18.34
CA PRO A 408 5.13 6.03 17.98
C PRO A 408 5.94 5.12 18.91
N PRO A 409 7.17 5.47 19.33
CA PRO A 409 7.86 4.78 20.43
C PRO A 409 7.04 4.72 21.73
N VAL A 410 6.39 5.82 22.13
CA VAL A 410 5.52 5.86 23.31
C VAL A 410 4.33 4.89 23.17
N PHE A 411 3.68 4.85 22.01
CA PHE A 411 2.60 3.88 21.76
C PHE A 411 3.08 2.43 21.83
N LYS A 412 4.32 2.14 21.41
CA LYS A 412 4.93 0.81 21.55
C LYS A 412 5.20 0.45 23.01
N LEU A 413 5.51 1.41 23.88
CA LEU A 413 5.65 1.20 25.32
C LEU A 413 4.29 0.96 26.01
N ILE A 414 3.22 1.61 25.53
CA ILE A 414 1.86 1.45 26.06
C ILE A 414 1.22 0.12 25.63
N ALA A 415 1.45 -0.33 24.39
CA ALA A 415 0.82 -1.54 23.83
C ALA A 415 0.96 -2.84 24.66
N PRO A 416 2.12 -3.18 25.26
CA PRO A 416 2.22 -4.37 26.12
C PRO A 416 1.38 -4.25 27.41
N LEU A 417 1.18 -3.04 27.92
CA LEU A 417 0.39 -2.79 29.14
C LEU A 417 -1.10 -3.11 28.94
N GLU A 418 -1.61 -2.99 27.71
CA GLU A 418 -3.02 -3.24 27.37
C GLU A 418 -3.39 -4.74 27.32
N ARG A 419 -2.39 -5.63 27.39
CA ARG A 419 -2.51 -7.10 27.32
C ARG A 419 -3.44 -7.57 26.18
N TYR A 420 -3.31 -6.95 25.01
CA TYR A 420 -3.91 -7.46 23.77
C TYR A 420 -3.05 -8.61 23.20
N THR A 421 -3.61 -9.41 22.29
CA THR A 421 -2.82 -10.38 21.52
C THR A 421 -1.79 -9.65 20.65
N ARG A 422 -0.63 -10.27 20.39
CA ARG A 422 0.46 -9.63 19.63
C ARG A 422 -0.01 -9.07 18.28
N SER A 423 -0.81 -9.83 17.53
CA SER A 423 -1.39 -9.37 16.26
C SER A 423 -2.28 -8.13 16.41
N ARG A 424 -3.12 -8.07 17.46
CA ARG A 424 -3.98 -6.90 17.71
C ARG A 424 -3.18 -5.69 18.19
N GLN A 425 -2.14 -5.90 19.00
CA GLN A 425 -1.25 -4.83 19.45
C GLN A 425 -0.62 -4.11 18.25
N ILE A 426 -0.12 -4.87 17.27
CA ILE A 426 0.47 -4.30 16.06
C ILE A 426 -0.58 -3.46 15.31
N VAL A 427 -1.78 -3.98 15.08
CA VAL A 427 -2.84 -3.23 14.39
C VAL A 427 -3.21 -1.95 15.13
N PHE A 428 -3.33 -1.97 16.46
CA PHE A 428 -3.63 -0.77 17.24
C PHE A 428 -2.50 0.26 17.22
N ILE A 429 -1.23 -0.16 17.34
CA ILE A 429 -0.07 0.74 17.21
C ILE A 429 -0.09 1.40 15.83
N LEU A 430 -0.34 0.62 14.77
CA LEU A 430 -0.43 1.14 13.41
C LEU A 430 -1.59 2.12 13.25
N LEU A 431 -2.78 1.76 13.72
CA LEU A 431 -3.96 2.62 13.64
C LEU A 431 -3.71 3.96 14.36
N ARG A 432 -3.17 3.93 15.58
CA ARG A 432 -2.85 5.14 16.36
C ARG A 432 -1.81 6.00 15.65
N THR A 433 -0.80 5.39 15.04
CA THR A 433 0.24 6.11 14.29
C THR A 433 -0.31 6.71 12.98
N ILE A 434 -1.21 5.99 12.30
CA ILE A 434 -1.91 6.49 11.10
C ILE A 434 -2.77 7.70 11.46
N VAL A 435 -3.58 7.58 12.53
CA VAL A 435 -4.42 8.68 13.02
C VAL A 435 -3.55 9.87 13.38
N LEU A 436 -2.45 9.68 14.12
CA LEU A 436 -1.53 10.76 14.46
C LEU A 436 -1.02 11.51 13.23
N ARG A 437 -0.46 10.80 12.25
CA ARG A 437 0.16 11.41 11.06
C ARG A 437 -0.87 12.12 10.17
N LEU A 438 -1.99 11.48 9.88
CA LEU A 438 -3.03 12.07 9.03
C LEU A 438 -3.76 13.22 9.72
N ALA A 439 -4.09 13.08 11.01
CA ALA A 439 -4.72 14.15 11.77
C ALA A 439 -3.78 15.35 11.98
N SER A 440 -2.47 15.13 12.17
CA SER A 440 -1.50 16.24 12.27
C SER A 440 -1.49 17.11 10.99
N LEU A 441 -1.59 16.49 9.81
CA LEU A 441 -1.72 17.21 8.54
C LEU A 441 -3.06 17.94 8.44
N LEU A 442 -4.16 17.29 8.85
CA LEU A 442 -5.49 17.91 8.85
C LEU A 442 -5.57 19.13 9.77
N VAL A 443 -4.99 19.07 10.96
CA VAL A 443 -4.96 20.18 11.92
C VAL A 443 -4.17 21.36 11.35
N LEU A 444 -3.03 21.10 10.69
CA LEU A 444 -2.28 22.15 10.00
C LEU A 444 -3.13 22.81 8.90
N LEU A 445 -3.77 22.02 8.05
CA LEU A 445 -4.62 22.54 6.97
C LEU A 445 -5.83 23.30 7.51
N PHE A 446 -6.43 22.84 8.61
CA PHE A 446 -7.52 23.53 9.28
C PHE A 446 -7.05 24.84 9.92
N SER A 447 -5.86 24.87 10.53
CA SER A 447 -5.27 26.10 11.07
C SER A 447 -5.00 27.13 9.97
N LEU A 448 -4.43 26.69 8.85
CA LEU A 448 -4.24 27.54 7.66
C LEU A 448 -5.58 28.02 7.10
N TRP A 449 -6.57 27.14 7.01
CA TRP A 449 -7.93 27.51 6.59
C TRP A 449 -8.51 28.62 7.48
N ASN A 450 -8.34 28.49 8.80
CA ASN A 450 -8.83 29.46 9.77
C ASN A 450 -8.16 30.84 9.61
N GLN A 451 -6.86 30.85 9.30
CA GLN A 451 -6.09 32.08 9.01
C GLN A 451 -6.54 32.73 7.68
N ILE A 452 -6.81 31.93 6.66
CA ILE A 452 -7.24 32.41 5.34
C ILE A 452 -8.67 32.98 5.39
N THR A 453 -9.57 32.32 6.12
CA THR A 453 -11.01 32.65 6.16
C THR A 453 -11.42 33.51 7.37
N CYS A 454 -10.46 34.12 8.08
CA CYS A 454 -10.70 34.94 9.28
C CYS A 454 -11.62 34.26 10.31
N GLY A 455 -11.35 33.01 10.68
CA GLY A 455 -12.21 32.29 11.63
C GLY A 455 -13.46 31.66 11.01
N GLY A 456 -13.56 31.61 9.68
CA GLY A 456 -14.79 31.25 8.95
C GLY A 456 -15.79 32.40 8.81
N ASN A 457 -15.44 33.61 9.25
CA ASN A 457 -16.30 34.78 9.21
C ASN A 457 -15.89 35.70 8.05
N SER A 458 -16.58 35.58 6.92
CA SER A 458 -16.36 36.43 5.73
C SER A 458 -16.65 37.92 5.96
N GLU A 459 -17.30 38.27 7.07
CA GLU A 459 -17.68 39.65 7.43
C GLU A 459 -16.67 40.37 8.33
N ALA A 460 -15.60 39.71 8.78
CA ALA A 460 -14.53 40.35 9.55
C ALA A 460 -13.88 41.49 8.76
N GLU A 461 -13.44 42.56 9.42
CA GLU A 461 -12.87 43.76 8.76
C GLU A 461 -11.71 43.42 7.80
N ASP A 462 -10.90 42.42 8.15
CA ASP A 462 -9.75 41.97 7.35
C ASP A 462 -10.13 41.08 6.16
N CYS A 463 -11.34 40.50 6.15
CA CYS A 463 -11.84 39.62 5.08
C CYS A 463 -12.96 40.25 4.22
N LYS A 464 -13.62 41.31 4.70
CA LYS A 464 -14.84 41.88 4.09
C LYS A 464 -14.69 42.30 2.62
N THR A 465 -13.53 42.84 2.24
CA THR A 465 -13.32 43.39 0.90
C THR A 465 -13.14 42.30 -0.17
N CYS A 466 -12.50 41.18 0.18
CA CYS A 466 -11.99 40.20 -0.79
C CYS A 466 -12.41 38.76 -0.48
N GLY A 467 -13.07 38.52 0.66
CA GLY A 467 -13.52 37.21 1.12
C GLY A 467 -12.42 36.31 1.71
N TYR A 468 -11.21 36.85 1.90
CA TYR A 468 -10.07 36.19 2.55
C TYR A 468 -9.16 37.25 3.20
N ASN A 469 -8.26 36.81 4.09
CA ASN A 469 -7.32 37.69 4.78
C ASN A 469 -6.24 38.23 3.81
N TYR A 470 -6.58 39.32 3.12
CA TYR A 470 -5.76 39.91 2.06
C TYR A 470 -4.62 40.79 2.59
N LYS A 471 -4.70 41.24 3.86
CA LYS A 471 -3.67 42.10 4.49
C LYS A 471 -2.42 41.31 4.86
N GLU A 472 -2.60 40.14 5.48
CA GLU A 472 -1.47 39.29 5.89
C GLU A 472 -1.05 38.34 4.78
N ILE A 473 -2.00 37.87 3.96
CA ILE A 473 -1.76 36.82 2.96
C ILE A 473 -2.35 37.24 1.60
N PRO A 474 -1.67 38.13 0.85
CA PRO A 474 -2.19 38.63 -0.43
C PRO A 474 -2.38 37.50 -1.47
N CYS A 475 -1.53 36.46 -1.43
CA CYS A 475 -1.57 35.29 -2.30
C CYS A 475 -1.60 33.99 -1.47
N TRP A 476 -2.78 33.61 -0.98
CA TRP A 476 -2.92 32.50 -0.05
C TRP A 476 -2.66 31.12 -0.67
N GLU A 477 -2.95 30.93 -1.95
CA GLU A 477 -2.72 29.67 -2.65
C GLU A 477 -1.22 29.33 -2.68
N THR A 478 -0.38 30.32 -2.98
CA THR A 478 1.08 30.16 -2.96
C THR A 478 1.56 29.88 -1.54
N ARG A 479 0.98 30.53 -0.52
CA ARG A 479 1.33 30.27 0.90
C ARG A 479 1.03 28.82 1.31
N VAL A 480 -0.13 28.28 0.94
CA VAL A 480 -0.45 26.85 1.20
C VAL A 480 0.52 25.94 0.45
N GLY A 481 0.88 26.28 -0.79
CA GLY A 481 1.90 25.56 -1.57
C GLY A 481 3.27 25.58 -0.91
N GLN A 482 3.68 26.70 -0.33
CA GLN A 482 4.94 26.85 0.42
C GLN A 482 4.96 25.95 1.66
N GLU A 483 3.87 25.90 2.44
CA GLU A 483 3.82 25.04 3.62
C GLU A 483 3.91 23.54 3.25
N MET A 484 3.25 23.11 2.18
CA MET A 484 3.38 21.73 1.68
C MET A 484 4.79 21.43 1.13
N TYR A 485 5.43 22.41 0.49
CA TYR A 485 6.82 22.31 0.04
C TYR A 485 7.79 22.19 1.22
N LYS A 486 7.66 23.05 2.25
CA LYS A 486 8.45 22.99 3.49
C LYS A 486 8.32 21.63 4.17
N LEU A 487 7.10 21.10 4.31
CA LEU A 487 6.87 19.75 4.84
C LEU A 487 7.58 18.66 4.02
N LEU A 488 7.51 18.72 2.69
CA LEU A 488 8.15 17.74 1.81
C LEU A 488 9.68 17.72 1.98
N ILE A 489 10.29 18.91 1.97
CA ILE A 489 11.74 19.10 2.12
C ILE A 489 12.17 18.74 3.54
N PHE A 490 11.42 19.15 4.56
CA PHE A 490 11.73 18.85 5.95
C PHE A 490 11.69 17.35 6.24
N ASP A 491 10.70 16.64 5.70
CA ASP A 491 10.61 15.19 5.81
C ASP A 491 11.79 14.50 5.10
N LEU A 492 12.24 15.03 3.95
CA LEU A 492 13.44 14.52 3.28
C LEU A 492 14.70 14.75 4.14
N LEU A 493 14.91 15.97 4.64
CA LEU A 493 16.05 16.33 5.48
C LEU A 493 16.08 15.49 6.76
N THR A 494 14.93 15.35 7.42
CA THR A 494 14.79 14.54 8.63
C THR A 494 15.06 13.07 8.35
N GLY A 495 14.54 12.52 7.24
CA GLY A 495 14.79 11.14 6.84
C GLY A 495 16.27 10.85 6.54
N VAL A 496 16.96 11.79 5.88
CA VAL A 496 18.41 11.72 5.64
C VAL A 496 19.18 11.84 6.95
N ALA A 497 18.83 12.82 7.80
CA ALA A 497 19.46 13.04 9.10
C ALA A 497 19.34 11.82 10.02
N ILE A 498 18.16 11.20 10.12
CA ILE A 498 17.97 9.97 10.89
C ILE A 498 18.86 8.84 10.34
N SER A 499 18.96 8.72 9.01
CA SER A 499 19.79 7.68 8.39
C SER A 499 21.30 7.90 8.65
N LEU A 500 21.76 9.15 8.60
CA LEU A 500 23.18 9.51 8.78
C LEU A 500 23.62 9.62 10.24
N PHE A 501 22.79 10.17 11.13
CA PHE A 501 23.15 10.47 12.52
C PHE A 501 22.66 9.43 13.53
N ILE A 502 21.63 8.64 13.20
CA ILE A 502 21.11 7.60 14.10
C ILE A 502 21.49 6.22 13.58
N GLN A 503 21.14 5.90 12.33
CA GLN A 503 21.28 4.53 11.82
C GLN A 503 22.75 4.17 11.55
N PHE A 504 23.50 5.04 10.86
CA PHE A 504 24.90 4.79 10.53
C PHE A 504 25.81 4.72 11.79
N PRO A 505 25.73 5.64 12.76
CA PRO A 505 26.59 5.60 13.94
C PRO A 505 26.24 4.42 14.85
N ARG A 506 24.96 4.03 14.95
CA ARG A 506 24.56 2.83 15.70
C ARG A 506 25.28 1.58 15.21
N LYS A 507 25.45 1.44 13.88
CA LYS A 507 26.25 0.35 13.30
C LYS A 507 27.73 0.47 13.70
N LEU A 508 28.31 1.67 13.53
CA LEU A 508 29.70 1.94 13.85
C LEU A 508 30.02 1.60 15.32
N PHE A 509 29.16 2.02 16.26
CA PHE A 509 29.25 1.68 17.68
C PHE A 509 29.12 0.17 17.94
N SER A 510 28.19 -0.52 17.27
CA SER A 510 28.04 -1.97 17.42
C SER A 510 29.24 -2.77 16.89
N ALA A 511 29.96 -2.24 15.89
CA ALA A 511 31.13 -2.86 15.30
C ALA A 511 32.42 -2.59 16.10
N LEU A 512 32.56 -1.38 16.65
CA LEU A 512 33.75 -0.97 17.42
C LEU A 512 33.75 -1.48 18.88
N CYS A 513 32.56 -1.66 19.49
CA CYS A 513 32.44 -2.07 20.88
C CYS A 513 31.77 -3.45 21.02
N PRO A 514 32.51 -4.57 20.92
CA PRO A 514 31.94 -5.93 21.09
C PRO A 514 31.48 -6.27 22.53
N GLY A 515 31.63 -5.34 23.48
CA GLY A 515 31.21 -5.51 24.88
C GLY A 515 29.69 -5.50 25.13
N ALA A 516 29.31 -5.52 26.41
CA ALA A 516 27.90 -5.48 26.84
C ALA A 516 27.13 -4.24 26.33
N LEU A 517 27.81 -3.10 26.20
CA LEU A 517 27.26 -1.88 25.61
C LEU A 517 26.88 -2.03 24.13
N GLY A 518 27.70 -2.71 23.31
CA GLY A 518 27.36 -2.99 21.91
C GLY A 518 26.19 -3.96 21.77
N ARG A 519 26.08 -4.94 22.68
CA ARG A 519 24.91 -5.83 22.77
C ARG A 519 23.64 -5.10 23.22
N MET A 520 23.74 -4.13 24.13
CA MET A 520 22.61 -3.31 24.59
C MET A 520 22.10 -2.36 23.50
N VAL A 521 23.01 -1.80 22.70
CA VAL A 521 22.64 -0.97 21.54
C VAL A 521 21.92 -1.79 20.48
N GLY A 522 22.26 -3.07 20.29
CA GLY A 522 21.51 -4.02 19.47
C GLY A 522 21.43 -3.68 17.97
N THR A 523 21.27 -4.70 17.13
CA THR A 523 21.10 -4.50 15.68
C THR A 523 19.71 -3.92 15.39
N GLN A 524 19.63 -2.87 14.56
CA GLN A 524 18.37 -2.24 14.17
C GLN A 524 17.56 -3.19 13.28
N GLU A 525 16.32 -3.48 13.69
CA GLU A 525 15.34 -4.17 12.84
C GLU A 525 14.67 -3.17 11.88
N PHE A 526 14.48 -3.58 10.62
CA PHE A 526 13.74 -2.80 9.63
C PHE A 526 12.23 -2.90 9.91
N GLN A 527 11.68 -1.86 10.54
CA GLN A 527 10.25 -1.79 10.86
C GLN A 527 9.45 -1.32 9.64
N VAL A 528 9.13 -2.28 8.77
CA VAL A 528 8.35 -2.09 7.54
C VAL A 528 7.15 -1.17 7.73
N PRO A 529 6.29 -1.34 8.76
CA PRO A 529 5.05 -0.56 8.83
C PRO A 529 5.27 0.94 9.08
N ASP A 530 6.28 1.32 9.89
CA ASP A 530 6.57 2.73 10.20
C ASP A 530 7.13 3.46 8.99
N GLU A 531 7.98 2.77 8.23
CA GLU A 531 8.57 3.24 6.98
C GLU A 531 7.51 3.38 5.88
N VAL A 532 6.62 2.39 5.73
CA VAL A 532 5.47 2.48 4.80
C VAL A 532 4.59 3.67 5.16
N LEU A 533 4.29 3.86 6.43
CA LEU A 533 3.45 4.97 6.85
C LEU A 533 4.12 6.33 6.60
N GLY A 534 5.46 6.39 6.58
CA GLY A 534 6.20 7.59 6.21
C GLY A 534 6.02 7.91 4.72
N LEU A 535 6.03 6.88 3.87
CA LEU A 535 5.75 7.02 2.44
C LEU A 535 4.32 7.49 2.18
N ILE A 536 3.34 6.96 2.91
CA ILE A 536 1.93 7.37 2.77
C ILE A 536 1.77 8.83 3.20
N TYR A 537 2.35 9.23 4.34
CA TYR A 537 2.34 10.62 4.78
C TYR A 537 2.95 11.56 3.73
N ALA A 538 4.14 11.25 3.21
CA ALA A 538 4.77 12.03 2.15
C ALA A 538 3.88 12.13 0.89
N GLN A 539 3.21 11.04 0.51
CA GLN A 539 2.28 11.05 -0.62
C GLN A 539 1.05 11.92 -0.35
N THR A 540 0.50 11.90 0.86
CA THR A 540 -0.66 12.74 1.23
C THR A 540 -0.35 14.23 1.17
N VAL A 541 0.84 14.64 1.62
CA VAL A 541 1.32 16.03 1.49
C VAL A 541 1.38 16.44 0.01
N VAL A 542 1.85 15.55 -0.86
CA VAL A 542 1.91 15.83 -2.30
C VAL A 542 0.54 15.95 -2.92
N TRP A 543 -0.43 15.10 -2.55
CA TRP A 543 -1.78 15.22 -3.09
C TRP A 543 -2.44 16.54 -2.71
N VAL A 544 -2.34 16.94 -1.44
CA VAL A 544 -2.84 18.24 -0.98
C VAL A 544 -2.10 19.38 -1.70
N GLY A 545 -0.77 19.32 -1.75
CA GLY A 545 0.05 20.38 -2.30
C GLY A 545 0.08 20.47 -3.83
N SER A 546 -0.25 19.40 -4.56
CA SER A 546 -0.14 19.37 -6.04
C SER A 546 -1.05 20.35 -6.77
N PHE A 547 -2.11 20.81 -6.11
CA PHE A 547 -2.98 21.88 -6.61
C PHE A 547 -2.37 23.27 -6.43
N PHE A 548 -1.59 23.51 -5.37
CA PHE A 548 -0.99 24.81 -5.06
C PHE A 548 0.45 24.95 -5.56
N CYS A 549 1.14 23.81 -5.67
CA CYS A 549 2.50 23.65 -6.13
C CYS A 549 2.51 22.55 -7.22
N PRO A 550 2.25 22.90 -8.50
CA PRO A 550 2.11 21.92 -9.60
C PRO A 550 3.28 20.96 -9.79
N LEU A 551 4.50 21.41 -9.46
CA LEU A 551 5.74 20.65 -9.60
C LEU A 551 6.11 19.86 -8.33
N LEU A 552 5.29 19.90 -7.28
CA LEU A 552 5.49 19.11 -6.07
C LEU A 552 5.61 17.59 -6.33
N PRO A 553 4.84 16.97 -7.26
CA PRO A 553 5.04 15.56 -7.62
C PRO A 553 6.40 15.28 -8.25
N LEU A 554 6.98 16.23 -8.99
CA LEU A 554 8.33 16.09 -9.55
C LEU A 554 9.38 16.06 -8.43
N LEU A 555 9.29 16.99 -7.49
CA LEU A 555 10.17 17.01 -6.31
C LEU A 555 10.03 15.73 -5.48
N ASN A 556 8.81 15.24 -5.29
CA ASN A 556 8.58 14.00 -4.57
C ASN A 556 9.12 12.77 -5.32
N THR A 557 9.14 12.81 -6.67
CA THR A 557 9.81 11.77 -7.48
C THR A 557 11.30 11.72 -7.16
N VAL A 558 11.97 12.87 -7.11
CA VAL A 558 13.40 12.95 -6.73
C VAL A 558 13.60 12.45 -5.31
N LYS A 559 12.75 12.86 -4.36
CA LYS A 559 12.76 12.40 -2.98
C LYS A 559 12.62 10.88 -2.87
N PHE A 560 11.63 10.27 -3.53
CA PHE A 560 11.41 8.82 -3.49
C PHE A 560 12.54 8.04 -4.17
N LEU A 561 13.15 8.58 -5.22
CA LEU A 561 14.35 8.00 -5.83
C LEU A 561 15.52 7.99 -4.83
N LEU A 562 15.78 9.13 -4.16
CA LEU A 562 16.82 9.22 -3.14
C LEU A 562 16.53 8.27 -1.96
N LEU A 563 15.30 8.24 -1.46
CA LEU A 563 14.88 7.34 -0.40
C LEU A 563 15.01 5.87 -0.80
N PHE A 564 14.73 5.50 -2.05
CA PHE A 564 14.91 4.14 -2.54
C PHE A 564 16.36 3.67 -2.38
N TYR A 565 17.31 4.49 -2.84
CA TYR A 565 18.73 4.16 -2.73
C TYR A 565 19.25 4.24 -1.30
N LEU A 566 18.85 5.25 -0.53
CA LEU A 566 19.26 5.41 0.87
C LEU A 566 18.77 4.23 1.72
N LYS A 567 17.49 3.87 1.62
CA LYS A 567 16.90 2.76 2.38
C LYS A 567 17.43 1.42 1.92
N LYS A 568 17.66 1.23 0.61
CA LYS A 568 18.37 0.05 0.09
C LYS A 568 19.76 -0.06 0.73
N HIS A 569 20.53 1.03 0.74
CA HIS A 569 21.87 1.05 1.33
C HIS A 569 21.83 0.75 2.83
N THR A 570 20.93 1.39 3.58
CA THR A 570 20.72 1.11 5.01
C THR A 570 20.34 -0.36 5.25
N LEU A 571 19.46 -0.93 4.43
CA LEU A 571 19.01 -2.31 4.59
C LEU A 571 20.17 -3.30 4.45
N PHE A 572 20.96 -3.18 3.37
CA PHE A 572 22.09 -4.09 3.13
C PHE A 572 23.27 -3.85 4.07
N SER A 573 23.46 -2.61 4.53
CA SER A 573 24.60 -2.25 5.36
C SER A 573 24.34 -2.45 6.84
N THR A 574 23.17 -2.07 7.35
CA THR A 574 22.95 -1.80 8.78
C THR A 574 21.87 -2.68 9.40
N CYS A 575 20.89 -3.15 8.62
CA CYS A 575 19.76 -3.88 9.16
C CYS A 575 20.01 -5.38 9.21
N SER A 576 19.65 -6.01 10.33
CA SER A 576 19.46 -7.45 10.40
C SER A 576 18.11 -7.82 9.78
N PRO A 577 17.96 -9.03 9.20
CA PRO A 577 16.66 -9.52 8.75
C PRO A 577 15.67 -9.46 9.92
N ALA A 578 14.48 -8.95 9.66
CA ALA A 578 13.46 -8.77 10.70
C ALA A 578 13.13 -10.12 11.33
N SER A 579 13.21 -10.21 12.66
CA SER A 579 12.84 -11.42 13.41
C SER A 579 11.35 -11.75 13.31
N ARG A 580 10.54 -10.76 12.88
CA ARG A 580 9.08 -10.84 12.78
C ARG A 580 8.63 -10.75 11.32
N THR A 581 8.14 -11.87 10.83
CA THR A 581 7.46 -12.00 9.55
C THR A 581 6.07 -11.35 9.64
N PHE A 582 5.96 -10.08 9.29
CA PHE A 582 4.64 -9.51 9.01
C PHE A 582 4.04 -10.31 7.83
N ARG A 583 2.87 -10.91 8.05
CA ARG A 583 2.25 -11.81 7.07
C ARG A 583 2.08 -11.06 5.75
N ALA A 584 2.74 -11.54 4.69
CA ALA A 584 2.78 -10.88 3.39
C ALA A 584 1.39 -10.59 2.82
N SER A 585 0.43 -11.49 3.07
CA SER A 585 -0.97 -11.32 2.66
C SER A 585 -1.60 -10.06 3.28
N THR A 586 -1.39 -9.81 4.57
CA THR A 586 -2.00 -8.67 5.28
C THR A 586 -1.37 -7.34 4.81
N ALA A 587 -0.08 -7.30 4.51
CA ALA A 587 0.61 -6.10 4.00
C ALA A 587 0.11 -5.67 2.62
N ASN A 588 -0.09 -6.65 1.73
CA ASN A 588 -0.51 -6.39 0.36
C ASN A 588 -1.90 -5.77 0.26
N PHE A 589 -2.76 -5.96 1.27
CA PHE A 589 -4.07 -5.31 1.36
C PHE A 589 -4.06 -4.04 2.24
N PHE A 590 -3.43 -4.12 3.42
CA PHE A 590 -3.46 -3.04 4.40
C PHE A 590 -2.78 -1.76 3.87
N PHE A 591 -1.63 -1.86 3.20
CA PHE A 591 -0.93 -0.66 2.74
C PHE A 591 -1.68 0.11 1.64
N PRO A 592 -2.21 -0.54 0.57
CA PRO A 592 -3.08 0.14 -0.39
C PRO A 592 -4.35 0.71 0.23
N LEU A 593 -4.93 0.07 1.26
CA LEU A 593 -6.11 0.58 1.96
C LEU A 593 -5.81 1.89 2.70
N VAL A 594 -4.72 1.94 3.46
CA VAL A 594 -4.31 3.17 4.17
C VAL A 594 -3.93 4.27 3.16
N LEU A 595 -3.34 3.91 2.03
CA LEU A 595 -3.06 4.84 0.94
C LEU A 595 -4.34 5.43 0.33
N LEU A 596 -5.39 4.61 0.16
CA LEU A 596 -6.71 5.06 -0.31
C LEU A 596 -7.36 6.02 0.70
N LEU A 597 -7.28 5.72 1.99
CA LEU A 597 -7.74 6.62 3.06
C LEU A 597 -7.00 7.97 3.00
N GLY A 598 -5.68 7.94 2.83
CA GLY A 598 -4.88 9.15 2.65
C GLY A 598 -5.33 9.97 1.44
N LEU A 599 -5.66 9.33 0.32
CA LEU A 599 -6.15 10.02 -0.88
C LEU A 599 -7.49 10.70 -0.62
N ALA A 600 -8.43 10.00 0.01
CA ALA A 600 -9.74 10.54 0.37
C ALA A 600 -9.59 11.78 1.26
N ILE A 601 -8.78 11.68 2.32
CA ILE A 601 -8.51 12.78 3.24
C ILE A 601 -7.86 13.97 2.52
N SER A 602 -6.91 13.74 1.61
CA SER A 602 -6.24 14.81 0.87
C SER A 602 -7.14 15.52 -0.15
N THR A 603 -8.17 14.83 -0.65
CA THR A 603 -9.08 15.37 -1.66
C THR A 603 -10.04 16.40 -1.06
N VAL A 604 -10.48 16.20 0.19
CA VAL A 604 -11.40 17.10 0.90
C VAL A 604 -10.93 18.56 0.93
N PRO A 605 -9.74 18.91 1.46
CA PRO A 605 -9.29 20.30 1.52
C PRO A 605 -9.11 20.91 0.13
N VAL A 606 -8.62 20.15 -0.86
CA VAL A 606 -8.47 20.63 -2.24
C VAL A 606 -9.82 20.97 -2.87
N LEU A 607 -10.83 20.11 -2.69
CA LEU A 607 -12.19 20.41 -3.18
C LEU A 607 -12.81 21.59 -2.43
N CYS A 608 -12.66 21.67 -1.11
CA CYS A 608 -13.11 22.82 -0.33
C CYS A 608 -12.47 24.13 -0.83
N SER A 609 -11.17 24.14 -1.14
CA SER A 609 -10.50 25.30 -1.74
C SER A 609 -11.03 25.66 -3.12
N ILE A 610 -11.37 24.68 -3.97
CA ILE A 610 -11.89 24.93 -5.32
C ILE A 610 -13.32 25.49 -5.31
N PHE A 611 -14.16 25.03 -4.37
CA PHE A 611 -15.59 25.35 -4.35
C PHE A 611 -15.98 26.47 -3.39
N LEU A 612 -15.32 26.60 -2.24
CA LEU A 612 -15.77 27.47 -1.15
C LEU A 612 -14.94 28.75 -0.98
N ILE A 613 -13.62 28.72 -1.23
CA ILE A 613 -12.75 29.90 -1.05
C ILE A 613 -12.68 30.70 -2.36
N PRO A 614 -12.87 32.04 -2.33
CA PRO A 614 -12.60 32.88 -3.49
C PRO A 614 -11.10 32.89 -3.84
N PRO A 615 -10.74 32.83 -5.14
CA PRO A 615 -9.34 32.90 -5.55
C PRO A 615 -8.76 34.26 -5.20
N SER A 616 -7.45 34.28 -4.94
CA SER A 616 -6.74 35.54 -4.72
C SER A 616 -6.82 36.45 -5.96
N LYS A 617 -7.10 37.73 -5.72
CA LYS A 617 -7.17 38.75 -6.77
C LYS A 617 -5.81 39.12 -7.36
N PRO A 618 -4.71 39.22 -6.59
CA PRO A 618 -3.43 39.64 -7.15
C PRO A 618 -2.64 38.54 -7.87
N CYS A 619 -2.91 37.23 -7.64
CA CYS A 619 -2.05 36.14 -8.14
C CYS A 619 -2.82 34.96 -8.76
N GLY A 620 -2.13 34.15 -9.56
CA GLY A 620 -2.64 32.89 -10.12
C GLY A 620 -3.45 32.97 -11.42
N PRO A 621 -3.92 31.81 -11.93
CA PRO A 621 -4.66 31.69 -13.19
C PRO A 621 -6.17 32.00 -13.08
N PHE A 622 -6.73 32.07 -11.87
CA PHE A 622 -8.17 32.27 -11.63
C PHE A 622 -8.51 33.68 -11.10
N ARG A 623 -7.69 34.70 -11.43
CA ARG A 623 -7.87 36.08 -10.95
C ARG A 623 -9.23 36.64 -11.36
N GLU A 624 -9.75 37.55 -10.53
CA GLU A 624 -11.05 38.25 -10.71
C GLU A 624 -12.31 37.37 -10.67
N LEU A 625 -12.20 36.05 -10.60
CA LEU A 625 -13.34 35.15 -10.48
C LEU A 625 -13.92 35.13 -9.05
N SER A 626 -15.18 34.71 -8.92
CA SER A 626 -15.86 34.54 -7.63
C SER A 626 -15.50 33.22 -6.95
N SER A 627 -15.28 32.17 -7.73
CA SER A 627 -14.76 30.88 -7.28
C SER A 627 -13.90 30.25 -8.37
N ILE A 628 -12.96 29.38 -7.99
CA ILE A 628 -12.11 28.65 -8.95
C ILE A 628 -12.98 27.79 -9.89
N TRP A 629 -14.07 27.22 -9.38
CA TRP A 629 -15.02 26.45 -10.18
C TRP A 629 -15.75 27.26 -11.26
N SER A 630 -15.98 28.56 -11.05
CA SER A 630 -16.73 29.42 -11.99
C SER A 630 -16.12 29.47 -13.39
N GLN A 631 -14.83 29.16 -13.54
CA GLN A 631 -14.15 29.10 -14.83
C GLN A 631 -14.73 28.03 -15.78
N ILE A 632 -15.20 26.89 -15.26
CA ILE A 632 -15.76 25.82 -16.10
C ILE A 632 -17.03 26.27 -16.82
N PRO A 633 -18.11 26.72 -16.14
CA PRO A 633 -19.33 27.12 -16.83
C PRO A 633 -19.10 28.28 -17.79
N ILE A 634 -18.23 29.24 -17.45
CA ILE A 634 -17.84 30.35 -18.35
C ILE A 634 -17.17 29.82 -19.63
N SER A 635 -16.28 28.84 -19.48
CA SER A 635 -15.60 28.24 -20.63
C SER A 635 -16.55 27.37 -21.46
N ILE A 636 -17.51 26.69 -20.82
CA ILE A 636 -18.55 25.93 -21.51
C ILE A 636 -19.41 26.87 -22.36
N SER A 637 -19.79 28.05 -21.86
CA SER A 637 -20.58 29.03 -22.62
C SER A 637 -19.85 29.64 -23.83
N SER A 638 -18.53 29.43 -23.97
CA SER A 638 -17.77 29.86 -25.15
C SER A 638 -17.73 28.83 -26.29
N LEU A 639 -18.16 27.58 -26.03
CA LEU A 639 -18.15 26.49 -27.01
C LEU A 639 -19.34 26.57 -27.99
N SER A 640 -19.34 25.75 -29.04
CA SER A 640 -20.47 25.69 -29.98
C SER A 640 -21.78 25.29 -29.30
N GLN A 641 -22.93 25.78 -29.81
CA GLN A 641 -24.25 25.51 -29.23
C GLN A 641 -24.54 24.01 -29.06
N THR A 642 -24.07 23.18 -29.99
CA THR A 642 -24.24 21.72 -29.95
C THR A 642 -23.47 21.09 -28.79
N THR A 643 -22.22 21.52 -28.56
CA THR A 643 -21.39 21.03 -27.45
C THR A 643 -21.91 21.51 -26.11
N GLN A 644 -22.39 22.76 -26.03
CA GLN A 644 -23.01 23.30 -24.83
C GLN A 644 -24.22 22.47 -24.41
N ASN A 645 -25.17 22.26 -25.33
CA ASN A 645 -26.37 21.49 -25.06
C ASN A 645 -26.04 20.05 -24.60
N PHE A 646 -25.00 19.43 -25.18
CA PHE A 646 -24.53 18.11 -24.77
C PHE A 646 -23.91 18.10 -23.36
N LEU A 647 -23.06 19.07 -23.03
CA LEU A 647 -22.43 19.16 -21.71
C LEU A 647 -23.44 19.51 -20.60
N PHE A 648 -24.37 20.42 -20.86
CA PHE A 648 -25.47 20.72 -19.93
C PHE A 648 -26.44 19.54 -19.78
N PHE A 649 -26.66 18.75 -20.85
CA PHE A 649 -27.41 17.50 -20.77
C PHE A 649 -26.75 16.45 -19.87
N LEU A 650 -25.43 16.31 -19.92
CA LEU A 650 -24.67 15.43 -19.01
C LEU A 650 -24.81 15.84 -17.53
N GLY A 651 -24.90 17.15 -17.27
CA GLY A 651 -25.07 17.70 -15.92
C GLY A 651 -26.51 17.71 -15.40
N THR A 652 -27.51 17.37 -16.23
CA THR A 652 -28.92 17.43 -15.82
C THR A 652 -29.34 16.16 -15.07
N GLN A 653 -30.38 16.31 -14.23
CA GLN A 653 -31.00 15.17 -13.55
C GLN A 653 -31.48 14.07 -14.51
N ALA A 654 -31.86 14.46 -15.74
CA ALA A 654 -32.29 13.54 -16.79
C ALA A 654 -31.21 12.55 -17.25
N PHE A 655 -29.91 12.89 -17.13
CA PHE A 655 -28.81 11.98 -17.40
C PHE A 655 -28.33 11.27 -16.12
N ALA A 656 -28.26 12.01 -15.01
CA ALA A 656 -27.78 11.47 -13.74
C ALA A 656 -28.66 10.34 -13.19
N VAL A 657 -29.99 10.46 -13.28
CA VAL A 657 -30.92 9.44 -12.75
C VAL A 657 -30.79 8.11 -13.49
N PRO A 658 -30.85 8.03 -14.84
CA PRO A 658 -30.57 6.78 -15.56
C PRO A 658 -29.17 6.21 -15.30
N LEU A 659 -28.15 7.06 -15.21
CA LEU A 659 -26.79 6.62 -14.89
C LEU A 659 -26.70 5.97 -13.50
N LEU A 660 -27.36 6.57 -12.50
CA LEU A 660 -27.45 6.02 -11.15
C LEU A 660 -28.24 4.71 -11.12
N LEU A 661 -29.32 4.59 -11.91
CA LEU A 661 -30.06 3.34 -12.05
C LEU A 661 -29.24 2.24 -12.72
N ILE A 662 -28.52 2.55 -13.80
CA ILE A 662 -27.63 1.58 -14.45
C ILE A 662 -26.50 1.19 -13.50
N SER A 663 -25.91 2.15 -12.79
CA SER A 663 -24.86 1.89 -11.81
C SER A 663 -25.37 1.06 -10.63
N SER A 664 -26.59 1.28 -10.15
CA SER A 664 -27.18 0.51 -9.05
C SER A 664 -27.52 -0.91 -9.50
N VAL A 665 -28.05 -1.10 -10.72
CA VAL A 665 -28.25 -2.42 -11.32
C VAL A 665 -26.93 -3.15 -11.48
N LEU A 666 -25.87 -2.48 -11.97
CA LEU A 666 -24.54 -3.07 -12.09
C LEU A 666 -23.95 -3.43 -10.73
N MET A 667 -24.15 -2.59 -9.72
CA MET A 667 -23.74 -2.87 -8.34
C MET A 667 -24.48 -4.09 -7.78
N VAL A 668 -25.81 -4.18 -7.94
CA VAL A 668 -26.60 -5.35 -7.51
C VAL A 668 -26.19 -6.60 -8.28
N TYR A 669 -25.94 -6.50 -9.58
CA TYR A 669 -25.44 -7.61 -10.40
C TYR A 669 -24.08 -8.12 -9.91
N THR A 670 -23.13 -7.22 -9.67
CA THR A 670 -21.80 -7.59 -9.16
C THR A 670 -21.86 -8.14 -7.73
N LEU A 671 -22.75 -7.64 -6.88
CA LEU A 671 -23.03 -8.20 -5.54
C LEU A 671 -23.64 -9.61 -5.63
N ALA A 672 -24.63 -9.81 -6.51
CA ALA A 672 -25.25 -11.11 -6.74
C ALA A 672 -24.22 -12.12 -7.28
N LEU A 673 -23.35 -11.69 -8.20
CA LEU A 673 -22.25 -12.48 -8.74
C LEU A 673 -21.20 -12.82 -7.66
N ALA A 674 -20.85 -11.87 -6.79
CA ALA A 674 -19.96 -12.11 -5.67
C ALA A 674 -20.56 -13.13 -4.68
N ASN A 675 -21.86 -13.03 -4.40
CA ASN A 675 -22.58 -13.96 -3.54
C ASN A 675 -22.73 -15.36 -4.15
N SER A 676 -22.95 -15.47 -5.47
CA SER A 676 -23.04 -16.77 -6.15
C SER A 676 -21.67 -17.46 -6.20
N TYR A 677 -20.60 -16.74 -6.51
CA TYR A 677 -19.24 -17.26 -6.40
C TYR A 677 -18.89 -17.62 -4.96
N GLY A 678 -19.34 -16.83 -3.97
CA GLY A 678 -19.20 -17.16 -2.55
C GLY A 678 -19.84 -18.51 -2.21
N ARG A 679 -21.07 -18.76 -2.67
CA ARG A 679 -21.75 -20.05 -2.53
C ARG A 679 -21.01 -21.18 -3.25
N LEU A 680 -20.60 -20.98 -4.49
CA LEU A 680 -19.84 -21.97 -5.26
C LEU A 680 -18.53 -22.34 -4.56
N ILE A 681 -17.78 -21.36 -4.05
CA ILE A 681 -16.56 -21.59 -3.26
C ILE A 681 -16.87 -22.36 -1.99
N SER A 682 -17.98 -22.07 -1.31
CA SER A 682 -18.39 -22.79 -0.10
C SER A 682 -18.72 -24.26 -0.39
N GLU A 683 -19.39 -24.53 -1.52
CA GLU A 683 -19.74 -25.89 -1.93
C GLU A 683 -18.51 -26.68 -2.38
N LEU A 684 -17.63 -26.06 -3.17
CA LEU A 684 -16.33 -26.66 -3.53
C LEU A 684 -15.50 -27.00 -2.28
N LYS A 685 -15.49 -26.13 -1.26
CA LYS A 685 -14.84 -26.45 0.02
C LYS A 685 -15.51 -27.61 0.74
N ARG A 686 -16.84 -27.71 0.71
CA ARG A 686 -17.59 -28.84 1.28
C ARG A 686 -17.20 -30.14 0.58
N GLN A 687 -17.18 -30.15 -0.74
CA GLN A 687 -16.76 -31.29 -1.56
C GLN A 687 -15.30 -31.71 -1.29
N ILE A 688 -14.39 -30.74 -1.15
CA ILE A 688 -12.99 -31.04 -0.77
C ILE A 688 -12.94 -31.69 0.62
N LYS A 689 -13.74 -31.20 1.57
CA LYS A 689 -13.78 -31.73 2.94
C LYS A 689 -14.36 -33.15 2.99
N THR A 690 -15.47 -33.42 2.30
CA THR A 690 -16.07 -34.76 2.23
C THR A 690 -15.13 -35.74 1.52
N ALA A 691 -14.55 -35.35 0.37
CA ALA A 691 -13.57 -36.19 -0.32
C ALA A 691 -12.33 -36.49 0.53
N ALA A 692 -11.89 -35.56 1.39
CA ALA A 692 -10.82 -35.81 2.34
C ALA A 692 -11.24 -36.81 3.43
N GLN A 693 -12.45 -36.67 3.98
CA GLN A 693 -13.01 -37.61 4.97
C GLN A 693 -13.17 -39.02 4.39
N ASP A 694 -13.69 -39.14 3.17
CA ASP A 694 -13.86 -40.41 2.47
C ASP A 694 -12.52 -41.11 2.24
N LYS A 695 -11.48 -40.36 1.85
CA LYS A 695 -10.12 -40.91 1.72
C LYS A 695 -9.56 -41.42 3.04
N VAL A 696 -9.77 -40.69 4.13
CA VAL A 696 -9.32 -41.13 5.47
C VAL A 696 -10.08 -42.40 5.88
N PHE A 697 -11.39 -42.45 5.65
CA PHE A 697 -12.22 -43.62 5.94
C PHE A 697 -11.79 -44.84 5.12
N LEU A 698 -11.58 -44.68 3.81
CA LEU A 698 -11.10 -45.76 2.94
C LEU A 698 -9.70 -46.25 3.33
N ALA A 699 -8.78 -45.34 3.69
CA ALA A 699 -7.46 -45.70 4.18
C ALA A 699 -7.53 -46.52 5.48
N GLN A 700 -8.37 -46.11 6.44
CA GLN A 700 -8.60 -46.86 7.68
C GLN A 700 -9.15 -48.26 7.41
N ARG A 701 -10.11 -48.37 6.48
CA ARG A 701 -10.71 -49.67 6.11
C ARG A 701 -9.73 -50.58 5.37
N ALA A 702 -8.90 -50.04 4.48
CA ALA A 702 -7.84 -50.79 3.81
C ALA A 702 -6.82 -51.35 4.81
N VAL A 703 -6.42 -50.55 5.81
CA VAL A 703 -5.53 -51.00 6.89
C VAL A 703 -6.19 -52.11 7.71
N ALA A 704 -7.45 -51.93 8.14
CA ALA A 704 -8.17 -52.94 8.89
C ALA A 704 -8.29 -54.28 8.14
N LEU A 705 -8.55 -54.25 6.84
CA LEU A 705 -8.60 -55.45 5.99
C LEU A 705 -7.22 -56.10 5.83
N SER A 706 -6.18 -55.31 5.63
CA SER A 706 -4.80 -55.84 5.54
C SER A 706 -4.31 -56.46 6.86
N SER A 707 -4.72 -55.93 8.01
CA SER A 707 -4.44 -56.54 9.31
C SER A 707 -5.24 -57.82 9.57
N ALA A 708 -6.46 -57.91 9.02
CA ALA A 708 -7.29 -59.11 9.13
C ALA A 708 -6.77 -60.26 8.25
N GLN A 709 -6.24 -59.95 7.06
CA GLN A 709 -5.60 -60.92 6.18
C GLN A 709 -4.22 -61.41 6.65
N GLY A 710 -3.55 -60.67 7.54
CA GLY A 710 -2.35 -61.14 8.21
C GLY A 710 -2.62 -62.09 9.39
N ALA A 711 -3.85 -62.14 9.92
CA ALA A 711 -4.20 -62.93 11.10
C ALA A 711 -4.89 -64.29 10.78
N LEU A 712 -5.03 -64.61 9.48
CA LEU A 712 -5.40 -65.92 8.93
C LEU A 712 -4.14 -66.58 8.38
#